data_AF-A0A368W7S9-F1
#
_entry.id   AF-A0A368W7S9-F1
#
_cell.length_a   1.000
_cell.length_b   1.000
_cell.length_c   1.000
_cell.angle_alpha   90.00
_cell.angle_beta   90.00
_cell.angle_gamma   90.00
#
_symmetry.space_group_name_H-M   'P 1'
#
loop_
_entity.id
_entity.type
_entity.pdbx_description
1 polymer ?
#
loop_
_entity_poly.entity_id
_entity_poly.type
_entity_poly.pdbx_seq_one_letter_code
_entity_poly.pdbx_strand_id
1 'polypeptide(L)'
;MYIITDKPAYFGGDAKRMARTSTAPGSIVYHTKYDIASVLFYSYFFTEINLEKSKMFASANGKTYQEIPVKTYPVGNPSGDWQQYAYEASSLPAGMRYMKIELRGAAKSWSPQLSRVSINRSTASVDVKSTRNAESLQVDLSSATQGARIYYRKDNAPAFQLYSGPFQLTGYSVFETYAVKDGKDPSPIRKYTLNASNKIQVDRFGQMISANFPGKVTTEQQLKADAEADASYYAGLTPPSGRDRFGGLAGSAAKYGLQKKGFFSIQQMGRRKVMTTPEGNLFFSLGVNGLTANETYTMVKGREELFESIPSIQEEYKPAYSGTDNFSFYLANKYRKTGVVPTEHAIYSEAAGRIKKWGFNSAGGFSPDKYGNENNLPYVRMLPLSSMSWAKIDGISLFDIFAPDAAAKIDKAFANAVKPRKDDPMLIGYFIDNEYDYHKFYSHVPKLKASEAAIKGRLVKRLKDKYQEIDKFNSHWQTRFKSFEELKEAELPINTSSAWSDMDAFFRYYLDTFFETVSRLYHKYDQNHLLLGDRWLTTPYLNEKFRSVMAQVEGKYVDVISINHYGYALNTGLLEDVYTKSGGKPILISEFGFGTTEQGLDPLLQNSAVNQFQRGMRYRNYVEAAADLDYIVGAHVFNYVDQAGLGRYWQGVWGERYNSGLVNVADRPYKEYLKGIMATNYDIYKVLLGERPKFYYNFSQK
;
A
#
# COMPACT_ATOMS: atom_id res chain seq x y z
N MET A 1 6.40 -20.68 -37.28
CA MET A 1 5.30 -19.72 -37.59
C MET A 1 4.23 -20.46 -38.38
N TYR A 2 2.96 -20.11 -38.22
CA TYR A 2 1.86 -20.66 -39.01
C TYR A 2 0.78 -19.61 -39.26
N ILE A 3 -0.05 -19.82 -40.31
CA ILE A 3 -1.22 -18.98 -40.57
C ILE A 3 -2.38 -19.50 -39.73
N ILE A 4 -2.94 -18.64 -38.88
CA ILE A 4 -4.12 -18.92 -38.08
C ILE A 4 -5.34 -18.26 -38.71
N THR A 5 -6.45 -19.00 -38.76
CA THR A 5 -7.68 -18.63 -39.48
C THR A 5 -8.92 -18.65 -38.61
N ASP A 6 -8.79 -18.96 -37.32
CA ASP A 6 -9.92 -19.13 -36.42
C ASP A 6 -10.56 -17.79 -36.03
N LYS A 7 -11.86 -17.85 -35.74
CA LYS A 7 -12.67 -16.78 -35.14
C LYS A 7 -12.39 -15.35 -35.66
N PRO A 8 -12.41 -15.11 -37.00
CA PRO A 8 -12.07 -13.81 -37.60
C PRO A 8 -12.90 -12.63 -37.08
N ALA A 9 -14.10 -12.90 -36.53
CA ALA A 9 -14.95 -11.88 -35.91
C ALA A 9 -14.26 -11.09 -34.77
N TYR A 10 -13.36 -11.71 -34.00
CA TYR A 10 -12.59 -10.99 -32.96
C TYR A 10 -11.48 -10.11 -33.54
N PHE A 11 -11.15 -10.29 -34.81
CA PHE A 11 -9.97 -9.72 -35.46
C PHE A 11 -10.35 -8.81 -36.64
N GLY A 12 -11.46 -8.08 -36.52
CA GLY A 12 -11.94 -7.18 -37.56
C GLY A 12 -12.25 -7.87 -38.90
N GLY A 13 -12.58 -9.18 -38.86
CA GLY A 13 -12.80 -9.99 -40.04
C GLY A 13 -11.54 -10.53 -40.70
N ASP A 14 -10.34 -10.22 -40.19
CA ASP A 14 -9.08 -10.75 -40.72
C ASP A 14 -9.04 -12.27 -40.50
N ALA A 15 -9.16 -13.06 -41.57
CA ALA A 15 -9.16 -14.52 -41.52
C ALA A 15 -7.77 -15.14 -41.72
N LYS A 16 -6.70 -14.35 -41.89
CA LYS A 16 -5.36 -14.89 -42.17
C LYS A 16 -4.29 -14.10 -41.42
N ARG A 17 -3.99 -14.54 -40.21
CA ARG A 17 -3.03 -13.91 -39.30
C ARG A 17 -1.84 -14.83 -39.08
N MET A 18 -0.68 -14.29 -38.72
CA MET A 18 0.52 -15.08 -38.45
C MET A 18 0.72 -15.25 -36.94
N ALA A 19 0.90 -16.50 -36.51
CA ALA A 19 1.14 -16.86 -35.11
C ALA A 19 2.38 -17.74 -34.95
N ARG A 20 2.86 -17.87 -33.71
CA ARG A 20 4.05 -18.67 -33.38
C ARG A 20 3.65 -20.11 -33.08
N THR A 21 4.46 -21.06 -33.52
CA THR A 21 4.23 -22.50 -33.31
C THR A 21 4.60 -22.96 -31.89
N SER A 22 5.34 -22.13 -31.13
CA SER A 22 5.70 -22.34 -29.73
C SER A 22 5.78 -20.99 -29.00
N THR A 23 6.07 -21.01 -27.70
CA THR A 23 6.27 -19.80 -26.88
C THR A 23 7.64 -19.15 -27.10
N ALA A 24 8.54 -19.78 -27.88
CA ALA A 24 9.78 -19.16 -28.32
C ALA A 24 9.48 -17.96 -29.26
N PRO A 25 10.39 -16.97 -29.37
CA PRO A 25 10.26 -15.90 -30.36
C PRO A 25 10.15 -16.46 -31.78
N GLY A 26 9.27 -15.88 -32.58
CA GLY A 26 9.05 -16.28 -33.96
C GLY A 26 9.15 -15.09 -34.90
N SER A 27 9.91 -15.23 -35.99
CA SER A 27 10.20 -14.12 -36.90
C SER A 27 9.60 -14.32 -38.29
N ILE A 28 9.25 -13.22 -38.93
CA ILE A 28 8.83 -13.15 -40.34
C ILE A 28 9.71 -12.10 -41.02
N VAL A 29 10.30 -12.48 -42.16
CA VAL A 29 11.22 -11.62 -42.92
C VAL A 29 10.57 -11.21 -44.23
N TYR A 30 10.60 -9.91 -44.50
CA TYR A 30 10.17 -9.29 -45.75
C TYR A 30 11.42 -8.78 -46.47
N HIS A 31 11.45 -8.97 -47.79
CA HIS A 31 12.51 -8.46 -48.65
C HIS A 31 11.88 -7.66 -49.79
N THR A 32 12.38 -6.44 -50.01
CA THR A 32 11.91 -5.53 -51.04
C THR A 32 13.02 -5.19 -52.03
N LYS A 33 12.67 -4.94 -53.29
CA LYS A 33 13.62 -4.45 -54.31
C LYS A 33 14.00 -2.98 -54.12
N TYR A 34 13.27 -2.28 -53.25
CA TYR A 34 13.40 -0.87 -52.94
C TYR A 34 13.70 -0.70 -51.44
N ASP A 35 14.22 0.46 -51.06
CA ASP A 35 14.54 0.76 -49.67
C ASP A 35 13.25 0.89 -48.82
N ILE A 36 13.26 0.30 -47.63
CA ILE A 36 12.21 0.35 -46.62
C ILE A 36 12.44 1.60 -45.78
N ALA A 37 11.63 2.63 -46.00
CA ALA A 37 11.70 3.91 -45.31
C ALA A 37 10.69 4.04 -44.17
N SER A 38 9.53 3.37 -44.28
CA SER A 38 8.51 3.35 -43.22
C SER A 38 7.79 2.01 -43.14
N VAL A 39 7.34 1.66 -41.94
CA VAL A 39 6.63 0.42 -41.64
C VAL A 39 5.49 0.72 -40.66
N LEU A 40 4.32 0.16 -40.95
CA LEU A 40 3.22 0.03 -40.01
C LEU A 40 2.76 -1.43 -40.02
N PHE A 41 2.71 -2.07 -38.86
CA PHE A 41 2.10 -3.40 -38.75
C PHE A 41 1.17 -3.48 -37.55
N TYR A 42 0.20 -4.38 -37.64
CA TYR A 42 -0.77 -4.62 -36.57
C TYR A 42 -0.57 -5.99 -35.96
N SER A 43 -0.77 -6.11 -34.66
CA SER A 43 -0.88 -7.40 -34.00
C SER A 43 -2.04 -7.42 -33.03
N TYR A 44 -2.80 -8.51 -33.03
CA TYR A 44 -3.82 -8.76 -32.02
C TYR A 44 -3.18 -9.47 -30.83
N PHE A 45 -3.45 -8.94 -29.64
CA PHE A 45 -2.90 -9.42 -28.39
C PHE A 45 -4.01 -9.86 -27.45
N PHE A 46 -3.78 -10.93 -26.70
CA PHE A 46 -4.77 -11.52 -25.80
C PHE A 46 -4.64 -10.90 -24.41
N THR A 47 -5.68 -10.22 -23.94
CA THR A 47 -5.61 -9.28 -22.81
C THR A 47 -5.45 -9.96 -21.44
N GLU A 48 -5.68 -11.27 -21.36
CA GLU A 48 -5.57 -12.05 -20.12
C GLU A 48 -4.13 -12.51 -19.81
N ILE A 49 -3.14 -12.08 -20.60
CA ILE A 49 -1.72 -12.32 -20.35
C ILE A 49 -0.92 -11.00 -20.43
N ASN A 50 0.32 -11.00 -19.95
CA ASN A 50 1.18 -9.82 -19.96
C ASN A 50 1.61 -9.43 -21.38
N LEU A 51 1.49 -8.14 -21.71
CA LEU A 51 1.88 -7.61 -23.02
C LEU A 51 3.39 -7.68 -23.22
N GLU A 52 3.83 -8.56 -24.10
CA GLU A 52 5.19 -8.60 -24.64
C GLU A 52 5.20 -8.01 -26.05
N LYS A 53 5.67 -6.77 -26.17
CA LYS A 53 5.69 -6.03 -27.44
C LYS A 53 6.57 -6.75 -28.48
N SER A 54 6.06 -6.91 -29.70
CA SER A 54 6.82 -7.41 -30.84
C SER A 54 7.98 -6.46 -31.17
N LYS A 55 9.09 -7.02 -31.65
CA LYS A 55 10.26 -6.25 -32.07
C LYS A 55 10.36 -6.18 -33.59
N MET A 56 10.98 -5.11 -34.07
CA MET A 56 11.29 -4.95 -35.49
C MET A 56 12.79 -4.80 -35.68
N PHE A 57 13.31 -5.44 -36.71
CA PHE A 57 14.70 -5.31 -37.13
C PHE A 57 14.76 -5.03 -38.62
N ALA A 58 15.81 -4.33 -39.05
CA ALA A 58 16.07 -4.07 -40.46
C ALA A 58 17.50 -4.47 -40.85
N SER A 59 17.70 -4.78 -42.12
CA SER A 59 19.02 -5.12 -42.68
C SER A 59 19.15 -4.64 -44.12
N ALA A 60 20.36 -4.20 -44.49
CA ALA A 60 20.71 -3.90 -45.87
C ALA A 60 21.01 -5.16 -46.69
N ASN A 61 21.55 -6.20 -46.06
CA ASN A 61 22.10 -7.39 -46.74
C ASN A 61 21.41 -8.71 -46.39
N GLY A 62 20.41 -8.68 -45.49
CA GLY A 62 19.65 -9.85 -45.06
C GLY A 62 20.42 -10.77 -44.10
N LYS A 63 21.65 -10.43 -43.71
CA LYS A 63 22.50 -11.20 -42.80
C LYS A 63 22.62 -10.52 -41.43
N THR A 64 22.95 -9.23 -41.43
CA THR A 64 23.13 -8.45 -40.20
C THR A 64 21.92 -7.58 -39.94
N TYR A 65 21.19 -7.86 -38.88
CA TYR A 65 19.97 -7.14 -38.50
C TYR A 65 20.23 -6.19 -37.34
N GLN A 66 19.79 -4.94 -37.47
CA GLN A 66 19.76 -3.96 -36.39
C GLN A 66 18.32 -3.79 -35.89
N GLU A 67 18.12 -3.64 -34.58
CA GLU A 67 16.81 -3.37 -34.00
C GLU A 67 16.37 -1.95 -34.38
N ILE A 68 15.14 -1.81 -34.85
CA ILE A 68 14.52 -0.52 -35.18
C ILE A 68 13.49 -0.22 -34.09
N PRO A 69 13.64 0.87 -33.34
CA PRO A 69 12.63 1.32 -32.39
C PRO A 69 11.29 1.56 -33.10
N VAL A 70 10.23 0.96 -32.57
CA VAL A 70 8.85 1.13 -33.06
C VAL A 70 8.00 1.79 -31.98
N LYS A 71 7.15 2.74 -32.38
CA LYS A 71 6.07 3.23 -31.53
C LYS A 71 4.99 2.16 -31.48
N THR A 72 4.53 1.80 -30.28
CA THR A 72 3.48 0.79 -30.08
C THR A 72 2.33 1.38 -29.28
N TYR A 73 1.09 1.15 -29.72
CA TYR A 73 -0.10 1.68 -29.08
C TYR A 73 -1.34 0.86 -29.44
N PRO A 74 -2.35 0.78 -28.55
CA PRO A 74 -3.61 0.12 -28.85
C PRO A 74 -4.38 0.90 -29.93
N VAL A 75 -5.12 0.18 -30.77
CA VAL A 75 -5.96 0.73 -31.83
C VAL A 75 -7.35 0.14 -31.74
N GLY A 76 -8.37 1.00 -31.77
CA GLY A 76 -9.77 0.61 -31.62
C GLY A 76 -10.10 0.08 -30.22
N ASN A 77 -11.35 -0.35 -30.05
CA ASN A 77 -11.81 -0.98 -28.82
C ASN A 77 -11.45 -2.48 -28.81
N PRO A 78 -11.25 -3.08 -27.63
CA PRO A 78 -11.13 -4.54 -27.52
C PRO A 78 -12.34 -5.26 -28.10
N SER A 79 -12.11 -6.47 -28.64
CA SER A 79 -13.15 -7.39 -29.08
C SER A 79 -13.04 -8.70 -28.29
N GLY A 80 -13.93 -8.91 -27.32
CA GLY A 80 -13.73 -9.93 -26.30
C GLY A 80 -12.40 -9.70 -25.56
N ASP A 81 -11.62 -10.76 -25.41
CA ASP A 81 -10.32 -10.74 -24.73
C ASP A 81 -9.15 -10.36 -25.66
N TRP A 82 -9.42 -9.63 -26.75
CA TRP A 82 -8.43 -9.26 -27.76
C TRP A 82 -8.33 -7.76 -27.96
N GLN A 83 -7.12 -7.23 -27.89
CA GLN A 83 -6.80 -5.84 -28.22
C GLN A 83 -5.86 -5.80 -29.42
N GLN A 84 -6.17 -4.99 -30.42
CA GLN A 84 -5.26 -4.72 -31.54
C GLN A 84 -4.24 -3.66 -31.13
N TYR A 85 -2.97 -3.87 -31.50
CA TYR A 85 -1.88 -2.92 -31.37
C TYR A 85 -1.31 -2.57 -32.74
N ALA A 86 -1.03 -1.29 -32.97
CA ALA A 86 -0.22 -0.83 -34.08
C ALA A 86 1.23 -0.68 -33.63
N TYR A 87 2.15 -1.01 -34.53
CA TYR A 87 3.58 -0.86 -34.40
C TYR A 87 4.08 -0.04 -35.59
N GLU A 88 4.69 1.09 -35.32
CA GLU A 88 5.02 2.09 -36.33
C GLU A 88 6.46 2.56 -36.25
N ALA A 89 7.13 2.58 -37.40
CA ALA A 89 8.39 3.27 -37.62
C ALA A 89 8.29 4.11 -38.90
N SER A 90 8.39 5.43 -38.76
CA SER A 90 8.16 6.39 -39.85
C SER A 90 9.44 6.89 -40.54
N SER A 91 10.63 6.52 -40.03
CA SER A 91 11.92 6.89 -40.61
C SER A 91 12.97 5.83 -40.32
N LEU A 92 13.17 4.91 -41.28
CA LEU A 92 14.22 3.90 -41.22
C LEU A 92 15.51 4.42 -41.91
N PRO A 93 16.69 3.90 -41.51
CA PRO A 93 17.94 4.20 -42.21
C PRO A 93 17.90 3.85 -43.70
N ALA A 94 18.61 4.61 -44.53
CA ALA A 94 18.71 4.35 -45.96
C ALA A 94 19.36 2.98 -46.26
N GLY A 95 19.04 2.40 -47.41
CA GLY A 95 19.60 1.11 -47.86
C GLY A 95 19.04 -0.13 -47.16
N MET A 96 18.11 0.01 -46.21
CA MET A 96 17.45 -1.13 -45.56
C MET A 96 16.47 -1.78 -46.55
N ARG A 97 16.67 -3.06 -46.88
CA ARG A 97 15.84 -3.81 -47.86
C ARG A 97 15.25 -5.09 -47.31
N TYR A 98 15.68 -5.48 -46.11
CA TYR A 98 15.15 -6.59 -45.36
C TYR A 98 14.55 -6.06 -44.06
N MET A 99 13.35 -6.52 -43.74
CA MET A 99 12.68 -6.23 -42.48
C MET A 99 12.30 -7.54 -41.81
N LYS A 100 12.61 -7.67 -40.52
CA LYS A 100 12.24 -8.81 -39.69
C LYS A 100 11.31 -8.34 -38.58
N ILE A 101 10.11 -8.87 -38.53
CA ILE A 101 9.19 -8.71 -37.40
C ILE A 101 9.33 -9.95 -36.52
N GLU A 102 9.70 -9.75 -35.26
CA GLU A 102 9.82 -10.79 -34.25
C GLU A 102 8.66 -10.71 -33.26
N LEU A 103 7.80 -11.73 -33.28
CA LEU A 103 6.72 -11.88 -32.31
C LEU A 103 7.27 -12.52 -31.04
N ARG A 104 6.89 -11.98 -29.87
CA ARG A 104 7.34 -12.40 -28.54
C ARG A 104 6.15 -12.70 -27.63
N GLY A 105 6.34 -13.56 -26.64
CA GLY A 105 5.29 -13.94 -25.69
C GLY A 105 5.58 -15.27 -25.01
N ALA A 106 5.89 -15.27 -23.72
CA ALA A 106 6.25 -16.46 -22.98
C ALA A 106 5.03 -17.32 -22.58
N ALA A 107 3.84 -16.72 -22.48
CA ALA A 107 2.66 -17.39 -21.91
C ALA A 107 1.89 -18.28 -22.90
N LYS A 108 1.63 -17.81 -24.12
CA LYS A 108 0.80 -18.51 -25.13
C LYS A 108 1.41 -18.35 -26.51
N SER A 109 1.65 -19.46 -27.22
CA SER A 109 2.25 -19.45 -28.56
C SER A 109 1.39 -18.72 -29.62
N TRP A 110 0.06 -18.83 -29.49
CA TRP A 110 -0.92 -18.24 -30.40
C TRP A 110 -1.17 -16.74 -30.18
N SER A 111 -0.46 -16.08 -29.25
CA SER A 111 -0.53 -14.64 -29.02
C SER A 111 0.89 -14.05 -28.92
N PRO A 112 1.21 -12.90 -29.52
CA PRO A 112 0.37 -12.09 -30.39
C PRO A 112 0.16 -12.72 -31.78
N GLN A 113 -0.87 -12.27 -32.49
CA GLN A 113 -1.18 -12.64 -33.87
C GLN A 113 -0.91 -11.45 -34.79
N LEU A 114 0.12 -11.55 -35.64
CA LEU A 114 0.45 -10.52 -36.62
C LEU A 114 -0.62 -10.48 -37.71
N SER A 115 -1.14 -9.29 -37.96
CA SER A 115 -2.10 -8.98 -39.01
C SER A 115 -1.40 -8.12 -40.09
N ARG A 116 -2.14 -7.24 -40.77
CA ARG A 116 -1.68 -6.36 -41.86
C ARG A 116 -0.31 -5.73 -41.58
N VAL A 117 0.57 -5.80 -42.59
CA VAL A 117 1.87 -5.13 -42.65
C VAL A 117 1.89 -4.21 -43.87
N SER A 118 2.11 -2.92 -43.65
CA SER A 118 2.26 -1.89 -44.69
C SER A 118 3.71 -1.38 -44.70
N ILE A 119 4.39 -1.54 -45.83
CA ILE A 119 5.77 -1.06 -46.05
C ILE A 119 5.73 0.13 -47.02
N ASN A 120 6.31 1.27 -46.64
CA ASN A 120 6.34 2.54 -47.40
C ASN A 120 4.98 3.12 -47.82
N ARG A 121 3.89 2.51 -47.35
CA ARG A 121 2.52 2.83 -47.77
C ARG A 121 1.69 3.51 -46.69
N SER A 122 2.11 3.50 -45.43
CA SER A 122 1.34 4.12 -44.35
C SER A 122 1.60 5.63 -44.24
N THR A 123 0.53 6.37 -43.94
CA THR A 123 0.63 7.71 -43.36
C THR A 123 0.98 7.56 -41.88
N ALA A 124 1.96 8.32 -41.41
CA ALA A 124 2.39 8.28 -40.02
C ALA A 124 1.27 8.71 -39.08
N SER A 125 1.08 8.02 -37.96
CA SER A 125 0.08 8.39 -36.95
C SER A 125 0.28 9.81 -36.42
N VAL A 126 -0.84 10.38 -35.98
CA VAL A 126 -0.87 11.71 -35.39
C VAL A 126 -0.22 11.65 -34.01
N ASP A 127 0.77 12.49 -33.77
CA ASP A 127 1.36 12.78 -32.45
C ASP A 127 0.68 14.03 -31.85
N VAL A 128 0.53 14.03 -30.52
CA VAL A 128 0.05 15.17 -29.75
C VAL A 128 1.22 15.81 -29.01
N LYS A 129 1.41 17.11 -29.21
CA LYS A 129 2.23 17.95 -28.33
C LYS A 129 1.30 18.85 -27.55
N SER A 130 1.54 19.01 -26.25
CA SER A 130 0.76 19.93 -25.43
C SER A 130 1.66 20.80 -24.58
N THR A 131 1.28 22.07 -24.44
CA THR A 131 1.97 23.05 -23.60
C THR A 131 0.93 23.67 -22.67
N ARG A 132 1.16 23.56 -21.36
CA ARG A 132 0.24 24.10 -20.35
C ARG A 132 0.60 25.54 -20.04
N ASN A 133 -0.41 26.40 -20.11
CA ASN A 133 -0.39 27.76 -19.59
C ASN A 133 -1.28 27.85 -18.35
N ALA A 134 -1.35 29.01 -17.69
CA ALA A 134 -2.10 29.18 -16.44
C ALA A 134 -3.60 28.82 -16.57
N GLU A 135 -4.20 29.08 -17.74
CA GLU A 135 -5.65 28.95 -17.95
C GLU A 135 -6.04 27.88 -18.97
N SER A 136 -5.08 27.39 -19.76
CA SER A 136 -5.37 26.48 -20.87
C SER A 136 -4.26 25.48 -21.13
N LEU A 137 -4.59 24.44 -21.89
CA LEU A 137 -3.64 23.55 -22.54
C LEU A 137 -3.66 23.84 -24.03
N GLN A 138 -2.56 24.38 -24.55
CA GLN A 138 -2.35 24.45 -26.00
C GLN A 138 -2.04 23.04 -26.51
N VAL A 139 -2.77 22.58 -27.53
CA VAL A 139 -2.61 21.24 -28.09
C VAL A 139 -2.36 21.32 -29.59
N ASP A 140 -1.22 20.79 -30.00
CA ASP A 140 -0.75 20.73 -31.37
C ASP A 140 -0.80 19.28 -31.87
N LEU A 141 -1.45 19.07 -33.02
CA LEU A 141 -1.48 17.78 -33.70
C LEU A 141 -0.47 17.80 -34.86
N SER A 142 0.31 16.74 -34.99
CA SER A 142 1.31 16.64 -36.06
C SER A 142 1.41 15.21 -36.59
N SER A 143 1.92 15.05 -37.81
CA SER A 143 2.27 13.74 -38.38
C SER A 143 3.65 13.85 -39.00
N ALA A 144 4.47 12.81 -38.82
CA ALA A 144 5.79 12.74 -39.47
C ALA A 144 5.69 12.63 -41.01
N THR A 145 4.52 12.33 -41.57
CA THR A 145 4.31 12.33 -43.02
C THR A 145 4.06 13.74 -43.53
N GLN A 146 5.03 14.29 -44.24
CA GLN A 146 4.97 15.65 -44.77
C GLN A 146 3.73 15.89 -45.66
N GLY A 147 2.99 16.95 -45.33
CA GLY A 147 1.77 17.35 -46.04
C GLY A 147 0.63 16.34 -45.94
N ALA A 148 0.59 15.53 -44.87
CA ALA A 148 -0.59 14.76 -44.52
C ALA A 148 -1.67 15.68 -43.94
N ARG A 149 -2.93 15.45 -44.32
CA ARG A 149 -4.10 16.08 -43.69
C ARG A 149 -4.41 15.35 -42.39
N ILE A 150 -4.55 16.07 -41.29
CA ILE A 150 -4.87 15.50 -39.98
C ILE A 150 -6.35 15.69 -39.72
N TYR A 151 -7.01 14.63 -39.27
CA TYR A 151 -8.41 14.63 -38.89
C TYR A 151 -8.53 14.28 -37.41
N TYR A 152 -9.46 14.93 -36.73
CA TYR A 152 -9.74 14.68 -35.32
C TYR A 152 -11.25 14.68 -35.04
N ARG A 153 -11.66 13.96 -34.01
CA ARG A 153 -12.93 14.20 -33.33
C ARG A 153 -12.67 14.32 -31.85
N LYS A 154 -13.44 15.20 -31.20
CA LYS A 154 -13.33 15.50 -29.78
C LYS A 154 -14.58 14.97 -29.08
N ASP A 155 -14.40 14.35 -27.91
CA ASP A 155 -15.46 13.93 -26.98
C ASP A 155 -16.55 13.08 -27.67
N ASN A 156 -16.10 12.10 -28.47
CA ASN A 156 -16.95 11.19 -29.25
C ASN A 156 -17.89 11.89 -30.25
N ALA A 157 -17.56 13.11 -30.70
CA ALA A 157 -18.30 13.76 -31.78
C ALA A 157 -18.48 12.81 -32.98
N PRO A 158 -19.66 12.75 -33.60
CA PRO A 158 -19.98 11.71 -34.57
C PRO A 158 -19.09 11.73 -35.81
N ALA A 159 -18.59 12.91 -36.19
CA ALA A 159 -17.78 13.12 -37.38
C ALA A 159 -16.36 13.61 -37.04
N PHE A 160 -15.39 13.14 -37.83
CA PHE A 160 -14.05 13.70 -37.83
C PHE A 160 -14.00 15.01 -38.62
N GLN A 161 -13.24 15.98 -38.13
CA GLN A 161 -13.03 17.29 -38.70
C GLN A 161 -11.56 17.48 -39.09
N LEU A 162 -11.31 18.29 -40.12
CA LEU A 162 -9.96 18.63 -40.54
C LEU A 162 -9.29 19.54 -39.49
N TYR A 163 -8.09 19.17 -39.07
CA TYR A 163 -7.26 19.98 -38.18
C TYR A 163 -6.65 21.16 -38.95
N SER A 164 -6.95 22.38 -38.51
CA SER A 164 -6.51 23.63 -39.14
C SER A 164 -5.54 24.45 -38.29
N GLY A 165 -5.35 24.10 -37.02
CA GLY A 165 -4.44 24.82 -36.12
C GLY A 165 -4.58 24.39 -34.65
N PRO A 166 -3.70 24.88 -33.77
CA PRO A 166 -3.63 24.49 -32.36
C PRO A 166 -4.95 24.67 -31.61
N PHE A 167 -5.28 23.74 -30.72
CA PHE A 167 -6.41 23.91 -29.80
C PHE A 167 -5.97 24.66 -28.56
N GLN A 168 -6.89 25.43 -27.97
CA GLN A 168 -6.80 25.91 -26.59
C GLN A 168 -7.87 25.18 -25.78
N LEU A 169 -7.46 24.25 -24.93
CA LEU A 169 -8.37 23.47 -24.09
C LEU A 169 -8.42 24.06 -22.67
N THR A 170 -9.60 24.03 -22.05
CA THR A 170 -9.83 24.51 -20.66
C THR A 170 -10.48 23.44 -19.77
N GLY A 171 -10.68 22.23 -20.29
CA GLY A 171 -11.33 21.13 -19.59
C GLY A 171 -10.77 19.77 -19.96
N TYR A 172 -11.43 18.72 -19.50
CA TYR A 172 -11.09 17.35 -19.87
C TYR A 172 -11.63 17.03 -21.27
N SER A 173 -10.80 16.47 -22.14
CA SER A 173 -11.18 16.14 -23.50
C SER A 173 -10.53 14.86 -24.00
N VAL A 174 -11.31 14.08 -24.73
CA VAL A 174 -10.84 12.88 -25.43
C VAL A 174 -10.75 13.20 -26.91
N PHE A 175 -9.57 13.03 -27.48
CA PHE A 175 -9.33 13.17 -28.91
C PHE A 175 -9.17 11.80 -29.55
N GLU A 176 -9.84 11.58 -30.67
CA GLU A 176 -9.50 10.54 -31.62
C GLU A 176 -8.97 11.19 -32.88
N THR A 177 -7.81 10.76 -33.37
CA THR A 177 -7.08 11.43 -34.45
C THR A 177 -6.51 10.45 -35.46
N TYR A 178 -6.54 10.79 -36.73
CA TYR A 178 -5.80 10.06 -37.78
C TYR A 178 -5.29 11.01 -38.86
N ALA A 179 -4.33 10.58 -39.64
CA ALA A 179 -3.73 11.35 -40.73
C ALA A 179 -3.94 10.64 -42.07
N VAL A 180 -4.09 11.43 -43.14
CA VAL A 180 -4.26 10.95 -44.51
C VAL A 180 -3.31 11.68 -45.45
N LYS A 181 -2.58 10.93 -46.27
CA LYS A 181 -1.84 11.44 -47.41
C LYS A 181 -2.32 10.72 -48.68
N ASP A 182 -2.61 11.48 -49.73
CA ASP A 182 -3.03 10.90 -51.01
C ASP A 182 -1.98 9.90 -51.52
N GLY A 183 -2.45 8.74 -52.01
CA GLY A 183 -1.60 7.63 -52.44
C GLY A 183 -1.04 6.73 -51.33
N LYS A 184 -1.32 7.04 -50.05
CA LYS A 184 -0.95 6.23 -48.88
C LYS A 184 -2.19 5.72 -48.14
N ASP A 185 -1.99 4.65 -47.37
CA ASP A 185 -2.96 4.18 -46.39
C ASP A 185 -3.14 5.23 -45.28
N PRO A 186 -4.37 5.47 -44.79
CA PRO A 186 -4.60 6.28 -43.60
C PRO A 186 -3.84 5.73 -42.38
N SER A 187 -3.43 6.62 -41.48
CA SER A 187 -2.84 6.20 -40.21
C SER A 187 -3.89 5.51 -39.32
N PRO A 188 -3.48 4.67 -38.35
CA PRO A 188 -4.36 4.22 -37.29
C PRO A 188 -5.01 5.41 -36.57
N ILE A 189 -6.25 5.23 -36.10
CA ILE A 189 -6.89 6.16 -35.19
C ILE A 189 -6.19 6.06 -33.83
N ARG A 190 -5.62 7.17 -33.38
CA ARG A 190 -5.02 7.35 -32.06
C ARG A 190 -6.04 7.97 -31.12
N LYS A 191 -6.11 7.48 -29.88
CA LYS A 191 -6.92 8.08 -28.81
C LYS A 191 -6.01 8.77 -27.80
N TYR A 192 -6.36 10.00 -27.43
CA TYR A 192 -5.63 10.80 -26.45
C TYR A 192 -6.59 11.38 -25.43
N THR A 193 -6.27 11.23 -24.15
CA THR A 193 -6.97 11.90 -23.06
C THR A 193 -6.13 13.09 -22.63
N LEU A 194 -6.69 14.28 -22.73
CA LEU A 194 -6.02 15.53 -22.40
C LEU A 194 -6.85 16.26 -21.35
N ASN A 195 -6.29 16.42 -20.16
CA ASN A 195 -6.95 17.15 -19.09
C ASN A 195 -6.38 18.57 -19.02
N ALA A 196 -7.16 19.56 -19.41
CA ALA A 196 -6.81 20.98 -19.29
C ALA A 196 -7.60 21.69 -18.18
N SER A 197 -8.30 20.94 -17.34
CA SER A 197 -9.12 21.47 -16.25
C SER A 197 -8.28 22.26 -15.25
N ASN A 198 -8.84 23.36 -14.74
CA ASN A 198 -8.29 24.06 -13.58
C ASN A 198 -8.51 23.31 -12.26
N LYS A 199 -9.27 22.19 -12.29
CA LYS A 199 -9.52 21.32 -11.13
C LYS A 199 -8.41 20.29 -10.89
N ILE A 200 -7.38 20.22 -11.74
CA ILE A 200 -6.31 19.24 -11.55
C ILE A 200 -5.60 19.51 -10.23
N GLN A 201 -5.53 18.48 -9.39
CA GLN A 201 -4.86 18.53 -8.09
C GLN A 201 -3.59 17.67 -8.09
N VAL A 202 -3.50 16.67 -8.97
CA VAL A 202 -2.40 15.71 -9.02
C VAL A 202 -1.77 15.68 -10.40
N ASP A 203 -0.45 15.79 -10.45
CA ASP A 203 0.33 15.72 -11.68
C ASP A 203 0.44 14.27 -12.22
N ARG A 204 1.02 14.11 -13.41
CA ARG A 204 1.18 12.79 -14.06
C ARG A 204 2.02 11.78 -13.26
N PHE A 205 2.78 12.22 -12.25
CA PHE A 205 3.59 11.40 -11.37
C PHE A 205 2.91 11.12 -10.02
N GLY A 206 1.68 11.59 -9.81
CA GLY A 206 0.97 11.39 -8.54
C GLY A 206 1.30 12.42 -7.46
N GLN A 207 2.04 13.48 -7.78
CA GLN A 207 2.43 14.53 -6.82
C GLN A 207 1.38 15.66 -6.83
N MET A 208 1.17 16.29 -5.68
CA MET A 208 0.23 17.40 -5.58
C MET A 208 0.71 18.61 -6.38
N ILE A 209 -0.15 19.17 -7.23
CA ILE A 209 0.17 20.37 -8.04
C ILE A 209 0.44 21.58 -7.14
N SER A 210 -0.33 21.72 -6.06
CA SER A 210 -0.21 22.81 -5.09
C SER A 210 1.13 22.88 -4.36
N ALA A 211 1.91 21.79 -4.37
CA ALA A 211 3.18 21.70 -3.66
C ALA A 211 4.37 21.95 -4.58
N ASN A 212 5.34 22.73 -4.10
CA ASN A 212 6.64 22.90 -4.72
C ASN A 212 7.73 22.56 -3.71
N PHE A 213 8.57 21.56 -4.02
CA PHE A 213 9.61 21.08 -3.13
C PHE A 213 10.84 20.64 -3.93
N PRO A 214 12.06 20.71 -3.36
CA PRO A 214 13.32 20.47 -4.11
C PRO A 214 13.41 19.11 -4.81
N GLY A 215 12.71 18.10 -4.28
CA GLY A 215 12.68 16.74 -4.82
C GLY A 215 11.52 16.42 -5.76
N LYS A 216 10.75 17.41 -6.25
CA LYS A 216 9.58 17.16 -7.10
C LYS A 216 10.02 16.68 -8.49
N VAL A 217 9.45 15.57 -8.95
CA VAL A 217 9.72 15.01 -10.27
C VAL A 217 8.96 15.81 -11.33
N THR A 218 9.64 16.24 -12.38
CA THR A 218 9.03 16.96 -13.52
C THR A 218 9.20 16.20 -14.84
N THR A 219 10.15 15.26 -14.92
CA THR A 219 10.43 14.48 -16.12
C THR A 219 10.66 13.00 -15.84
N GLU A 220 10.38 12.14 -16.80
CA GLU A 220 10.68 10.71 -16.70
C GLU A 220 12.19 10.42 -16.68
N GLN A 221 12.99 11.30 -17.30
CA GLN A 221 14.45 11.22 -17.28
C GLN A 221 14.99 11.33 -15.85
N GLN A 222 14.36 12.14 -14.99
CA GLN A 222 14.71 12.18 -13.58
C GLN A 222 14.44 10.84 -12.88
N LEU A 223 13.30 10.19 -13.14
CA LEU A 223 13.02 8.86 -12.58
C LEU A 223 14.03 7.82 -13.05
N LYS A 224 14.44 7.84 -14.32
CA LYS A 224 15.48 6.93 -14.84
C LYS A 224 16.83 7.18 -14.17
N ALA A 225 17.22 8.45 -14.02
CA ALA A 225 18.44 8.82 -13.30
C ALA A 225 18.40 8.44 -11.81
N ASP A 226 17.23 8.45 -11.19
CA ASP A 226 17.05 8.04 -9.79
C ASP A 226 17.48 6.58 -9.55
N ALA A 227 17.40 5.69 -10.56
CA ALA A 227 17.81 4.30 -10.39
C ALA A 227 19.31 4.17 -10.06
N GLU A 228 20.17 4.89 -10.78
CA GLU A 228 21.62 4.92 -10.54
C GLU A 228 21.96 5.69 -9.25
N ALA A 229 21.26 6.81 -9.01
CA ALA A 229 21.44 7.62 -7.81
C ALA A 229 21.05 6.85 -6.53
N ASP A 230 20.00 6.05 -6.58
CA ASP A 230 19.59 5.19 -5.47
C ASP A 230 20.58 4.07 -5.24
N ALA A 231 21.05 3.39 -6.29
CA ALA A 231 22.08 2.37 -6.15
C ALA A 231 23.32 2.92 -5.42
N SER A 232 23.77 4.11 -5.81
CA SER A 232 24.88 4.83 -5.17
C SER A 232 24.56 5.21 -3.73
N TYR A 233 23.39 5.77 -3.47
CA TYR A 233 22.95 6.15 -2.11
C TYR A 233 22.95 4.94 -1.17
N TYR A 234 22.31 3.84 -1.56
CA TYR A 234 22.21 2.64 -0.73
C TYR A 234 23.54 1.89 -0.62
N ALA A 235 24.45 1.99 -1.59
CA ALA A 235 25.80 1.42 -1.49
C ALA A 235 26.69 2.22 -0.53
N GLY A 236 26.48 3.53 -0.42
CA GLY A 236 27.22 4.39 0.50
C GLY A 236 26.78 4.32 1.97
N LEU A 237 25.65 3.66 2.28
CA LEU A 237 25.21 3.47 3.66
C LEU A 237 26.02 2.35 4.33
N THR A 238 26.43 2.60 5.57
CA THR A 238 27.03 1.58 6.46
C THR A 238 26.04 1.24 7.56
N PRO A 239 25.29 0.13 7.45
CA PRO A 239 24.35 -0.30 8.48
C PRO A 239 25.09 -0.72 9.76
N PRO A 240 24.41 -0.82 10.92
CA PRO A 240 25.05 -1.17 12.18
C PRO A 240 25.71 -2.55 12.12
N SER A 241 26.99 -2.61 12.48
CA SER A 241 27.69 -3.86 12.78
C SER A 241 27.38 -4.32 14.21
N GLY A 242 27.69 -5.58 14.54
CA GLY A 242 27.42 -6.12 15.88
C GLY A 242 25.95 -6.48 16.15
N ARG A 243 25.16 -6.71 15.08
CA ARG A 243 23.83 -7.29 15.19
C ARG A 243 23.88 -8.81 14.98
N ASP A 244 23.07 -9.55 15.72
CA ASP A 244 22.86 -10.97 15.45
C ASP A 244 21.98 -11.16 14.19
N ARG A 245 21.77 -12.41 13.77
CA ARG A 245 20.97 -12.70 12.56
C ARG A 245 19.50 -12.29 12.67
N PHE A 246 19.01 -11.96 13.86
CA PHE A 246 17.66 -11.45 14.12
C PHE A 246 17.65 -9.94 14.36
N GLY A 247 18.76 -9.23 14.13
CA GLY A 247 18.84 -7.77 14.34
C GLY A 247 18.99 -7.34 15.80
N GLY A 248 19.23 -8.28 16.71
CA GLY A 248 19.53 -8.07 18.14
C GLY A 248 20.97 -7.60 18.39
N LEU A 249 21.28 -7.09 19.58
CA LEU A 249 22.65 -6.72 19.96
C LEU A 249 23.51 -7.97 20.21
N ALA A 250 24.39 -8.35 19.28
CA ALA A 250 25.19 -9.56 19.40
C ALA A 250 26.04 -9.56 20.69
N GLY A 251 26.12 -10.71 21.37
CA GLY A 251 26.91 -10.90 22.59
C GLY A 251 26.26 -10.37 23.87
N SER A 252 25.16 -9.62 23.76
CA SER A 252 24.45 -9.09 24.92
C SER A 252 23.82 -10.18 25.81
N ALA A 253 23.52 -11.35 25.25
CA ALA A 253 23.02 -12.48 26.04
C ALA A 253 24.01 -12.88 27.14
N ALA A 254 25.27 -13.10 26.78
CA ALA A 254 26.33 -13.44 27.73
C ALA A 254 26.66 -12.27 28.67
N LYS A 255 26.72 -11.04 28.14
CA LYS A 255 27.04 -9.83 28.92
C LYS A 255 26.03 -9.59 30.06
N TYR A 256 24.75 -9.85 29.83
CA TYR A 256 23.66 -9.52 30.76
C TYR A 256 22.97 -10.75 31.38
N GLY A 257 23.51 -11.96 31.16
CA GLY A 257 22.95 -13.20 31.72
C GLY A 257 21.55 -13.55 31.18
N LEU A 258 21.24 -13.19 29.94
CA LEU A 258 19.95 -13.46 29.30
C LEU A 258 19.91 -14.87 28.69
N GLN A 259 18.75 -15.51 28.76
CA GLN A 259 18.57 -16.88 28.32
C GLN A 259 18.32 -16.98 26.82
N LYS A 260 18.91 -17.98 26.17
CA LYS A 260 18.61 -18.35 24.79
C LYS A 260 17.37 -19.25 24.75
N LYS A 261 16.20 -18.67 24.43
CA LYS A 261 14.91 -19.41 24.42
C LYS A 261 14.53 -20.01 23.06
N GLY A 262 15.26 -19.70 21.99
CA GLY A 262 14.96 -20.21 20.63
C GLY A 262 13.87 -19.43 19.88
N PHE A 263 13.18 -18.51 20.56
CA PHE A 263 12.17 -17.60 20.02
C PHE A 263 12.34 -16.20 20.61
N PHE A 264 11.69 -15.20 20.02
CA PHE A 264 11.62 -13.89 20.64
C PHE A 264 10.93 -13.99 22.00
N SER A 265 11.52 -13.40 23.04
CA SER A 265 10.98 -13.54 24.40
C SER A 265 11.18 -12.29 25.25
N ILE A 266 10.28 -12.07 26.20
CA ILE A 266 10.42 -11.02 27.21
C ILE A 266 11.22 -11.56 28.39
N GLN A 267 12.27 -10.85 28.78
CA GLN A 267 13.12 -11.20 29.92
C GLN A 267 13.32 -9.98 30.84
N GLN A 268 13.70 -10.27 32.08
CA GLN A 268 14.06 -9.26 33.06
C GLN A 268 15.58 -9.03 33.01
N MET A 269 16.01 -7.78 32.85
CA MET A 269 17.41 -7.36 32.91
C MET A 269 17.56 -6.24 33.96
N GLY A 270 17.96 -6.60 35.18
CA GLY A 270 17.92 -5.67 36.31
C GLY A 270 16.50 -5.13 36.51
N ARG A 271 16.32 -3.80 36.47
CA ARG A 271 14.99 -3.16 36.55
C ARG A 271 14.20 -3.16 35.23
N ARG A 272 14.83 -3.50 34.10
CA ARG A 272 14.27 -3.36 32.76
C ARG A 272 13.58 -4.63 32.27
N LYS A 273 12.39 -4.49 31.68
CA LYS A 273 11.79 -5.49 30.79
C LYS A 273 12.38 -5.31 29.40
N VAL A 274 13.01 -6.36 28.89
CA VAL A 274 13.63 -6.36 27.55
C VAL A 274 12.99 -7.43 26.69
N MET A 275 12.85 -7.16 25.39
CA MET A 275 12.66 -8.22 24.41
C MET A 275 14.04 -8.76 24.02
N THR A 276 14.10 -10.06 23.75
CA THR A 276 15.31 -10.77 23.33
C THR A 276 15.06 -11.53 22.06
N THR A 277 16.08 -11.69 21.23
CA THR A 277 16.05 -12.53 20.03
C THR A 277 16.00 -14.02 20.41
N PRO A 278 15.75 -14.92 19.45
CA PRO A 278 15.93 -16.36 19.64
C PRO A 278 17.30 -16.78 20.20
N GLU A 279 18.34 -15.96 20.01
CA GLU A 279 19.69 -16.20 20.54
C GLU A 279 19.91 -15.65 21.96
N GLY A 280 18.89 -15.02 22.55
CA GLY A 280 18.92 -14.42 23.88
C GLY A 280 19.47 -12.99 23.91
N ASN A 281 19.86 -12.44 22.76
CA ASN A 281 20.41 -11.09 22.68
C ASN A 281 19.32 -10.03 22.80
N LEU A 282 19.63 -8.87 23.37
CA LEU A 282 18.74 -7.72 23.46
C LEU A 282 18.17 -7.33 22.10
N PHE A 283 16.86 -7.17 22.04
CA PHE A 283 16.13 -6.77 20.86
C PHE A 283 15.21 -5.59 21.18
N PHE A 284 15.47 -4.45 20.55
CA PHE A 284 14.52 -3.34 20.53
C PHE A 284 13.89 -3.31 19.14
N SER A 285 12.58 -3.56 19.05
CA SER A 285 11.89 -3.74 17.77
C SER A 285 11.69 -2.40 17.08
N LEU A 286 12.62 -2.05 16.18
CA LEU A 286 12.54 -0.91 15.29
C LEU A 286 11.85 -1.37 14.01
N GLY A 287 10.53 -1.23 14.00
CA GLY A 287 9.68 -1.75 12.93
C GLY A 287 9.20 -0.68 11.96
N VAL A 288 8.86 -1.11 10.75
CA VAL A 288 8.13 -0.30 9.76
C VAL A 288 6.83 -1.00 9.41
N ASN A 289 5.70 -0.34 9.66
CA ASN A 289 4.39 -0.84 9.28
C ASN A 289 4.17 -0.68 7.76
N GLY A 290 3.41 -1.61 7.17
CA GLY A 290 2.95 -1.52 5.79
C GLY A 290 4.07 -1.54 4.75
N LEU A 291 4.92 -2.59 4.75
CA LEU A 291 5.91 -2.82 3.68
C LEU A 291 5.24 -3.28 2.36
N THR A 292 4.38 -2.44 1.81
CA THR A 292 3.53 -2.70 0.65
C THR A 292 3.20 -1.40 -0.08
N ALA A 293 2.61 -1.50 -1.27
CA ALA A 293 2.06 -0.37 -2.02
C ALA A 293 0.57 -0.11 -1.76
N ASN A 294 -0.08 -0.82 -0.84
CA ASN A 294 -1.54 -0.69 -0.62
C ASN A 294 -1.98 0.76 -0.37
N GLU A 295 -1.24 1.50 0.47
CA GLU A 295 -1.53 2.91 0.81
C GLU A 295 -1.43 3.88 -0.40
N THR A 296 -0.85 3.43 -1.53
CA THR A 296 -0.56 4.27 -2.70
C THR A 296 -1.66 4.27 -3.76
N TYR A 297 -2.67 3.41 -3.64
CA TYR A 297 -3.78 3.35 -4.58
C TYR A 297 -4.84 4.41 -4.22
N THR A 298 -5.23 5.20 -5.21
CA THR A 298 -6.36 6.15 -5.11
C THR A 298 -7.47 5.74 -6.06
N MET A 299 -8.71 6.00 -5.66
CA MET A 299 -9.85 5.91 -6.57
C MET A 299 -9.74 7.00 -7.64
N VAL A 300 -9.69 6.58 -8.91
CA VAL A 300 -9.60 7.48 -10.08
C VAL A 300 -10.92 7.60 -10.83
N LYS A 301 -11.75 6.55 -10.80
CA LYS A 301 -13.03 6.53 -11.52
C LYS A 301 -13.97 7.61 -11.03
N GLY A 302 -14.54 8.36 -11.97
CA GLY A 302 -15.42 9.49 -11.68
C GLY A 302 -14.69 10.71 -11.13
N ARG A 303 -13.35 10.70 -11.13
CA ARG A 303 -12.47 11.78 -10.63
C ARG A 303 -11.36 12.11 -11.62
N GLU A 304 -11.47 11.65 -12.87
CA GLU A 304 -10.43 11.75 -13.90
C GLU A 304 -10.01 13.21 -14.13
N GLU A 305 -10.94 14.16 -13.99
CA GLU A 305 -10.68 15.60 -14.13
C GLU A 305 -9.72 16.17 -13.06
N LEU A 306 -9.48 15.46 -11.94
CA LEU A 306 -8.57 15.88 -10.88
C LEU A 306 -7.11 15.47 -11.13
N PHE A 307 -6.86 14.62 -12.12
CA PHE A 307 -5.53 14.09 -12.45
C PHE A 307 -5.06 14.62 -13.80
N GLU A 308 -3.81 15.07 -13.89
CA GLU A 308 -3.23 15.58 -15.14
C GLU A 308 -3.28 14.52 -16.24
N SER A 309 -2.94 13.28 -15.89
CA SER A 309 -3.07 12.12 -16.77
C SER A 309 -3.10 10.84 -15.95
N ILE A 310 -3.91 9.87 -16.38
CA ILE A 310 -3.92 8.51 -15.84
C ILE A 310 -3.55 7.58 -17.02
N PRO A 311 -2.46 6.79 -16.91
CA PRO A 311 -2.11 5.82 -17.94
C PRO A 311 -3.21 4.77 -18.17
N SER A 312 -3.33 4.24 -19.38
CA SER A 312 -4.36 3.24 -19.69
C SER A 312 -4.14 1.91 -18.96
N ILE A 313 -5.22 1.29 -18.47
CA ILE A 313 -5.19 -0.03 -17.83
C ILE A 313 -4.72 -1.16 -18.77
N GLN A 314 -4.76 -0.95 -20.08
CA GLN A 314 -4.42 -1.99 -21.06
C GLN A 314 -2.93 -2.02 -21.44
N GLU A 315 -2.17 -1.02 -21.01
CA GLU A 315 -0.75 -0.90 -21.32
C GLU A 315 0.12 -1.60 -20.26
N GLU A 316 1.42 -1.32 -20.27
CA GLU A 316 2.37 -1.65 -19.20
C GLU A 316 1.90 -1.33 -17.77
N TYR A 317 0.91 -0.45 -17.60
CA TYR A 317 0.39 -0.02 -16.31
C TYR A 317 -0.74 -0.89 -15.77
N LYS A 318 -1.20 -1.95 -16.47
CA LYS A 318 -2.22 -2.89 -15.94
C LYS A 318 -1.95 -3.32 -14.49
N PRO A 319 -0.71 -3.68 -14.09
CA PRO A 319 -0.43 -4.10 -12.72
C PRO A 319 -0.45 -2.96 -11.68
N ALA A 320 -0.47 -1.70 -12.12
CA ALA A 320 -0.62 -0.54 -11.24
C ALA A 320 -2.09 -0.22 -10.90
N TYR A 321 -3.03 -0.99 -11.45
CA TYR A 321 -4.46 -0.88 -11.15
C TYR A 321 -4.91 -1.91 -10.11
N SER A 322 -5.84 -1.49 -9.25
CA SER A 322 -6.63 -2.39 -8.39
C SER A 322 -8.08 -2.36 -8.86
N GLY A 323 -8.50 -3.43 -9.56
CA GLY A 323 -9.70 -3.43 -10.38
C GLY A 323 -9.57 -2.48 -11.58
N THR A 324 -10.66 -1.82 -11.96
CA THR A 324 -10.67 -0.78 -13.00
C THR A 324 -10.72 0.64 -12.43
N ASP A 325 -10.95 0.75 -11.12
CA ASP A 325 -11.43 2.00 -10.51
C ASP A 325 -10.33 2.72 -9.72
N ASN A 326 -9.25 2.02 -9.40
CA ASN A 326 -8.17 2.51 -8.52
C ASN A 326 -6.81 2.37 -9.19
N PHE A 327 -5.94 3.36 -8.99
CA PHE A 327 -4.63 3.44 -9.63
C PHE A 327 -3.54 3.83 -8.62
N SER A 328 -2.37 3.20 -8.72
CA SER A 328 -1.17 3.56 -7.97
C SER A 328 -0.17 4.29 -8.86
N PHE A 329 -0.02 5.60 -8.64
CA PHE A 329 1.03 6.39 -9.28
C PHE A 329 2.43 5.97 -8.82
N TYR A 330 2.56 5.44 -7.60
CA TYR A 330 3.81 4.85 -7.13
C TYR A 330 4.26 3.68 -8.00
N LEU A 331 3.37 2.72 -8.28
CA LEU A 331 3.68 1.60 -9.16
C LEU A 331 3.95 2.05 -10.61
N ALA A 332 3.23 3.06 -11.08
CA ALA A 332 3.50 3.68 -12.38
C ALA A 332 4.89 4.33 -12.43
N ASN A 333 5.32 5.00 -11.36
CA ASN A 333 6.65 5.59 -11.27
C ASN A 333 7.75 4.53 -11.16
N LYS A 334 7.50 3.39 -10.48
CA LYS A 334 8.42 2.24 -10.51
C LYS A 334 8.61 1.72 -11.94
N TYR A 335 7.55 1.65 -12.75
CA TYR A 335 7.66 1.31 -14.16
C TYR A 335 8.48 2.35 -14.93
N ARG A 336 8.19 3.65 -14.78
CA ARG A 336 8.95 4.72 -15.46
C ARG A 336 10.44 4.71 -15.10
N LYS A 337 10.77 4.36 -13.85
CA LYS A 337 12.13 4.25 -13.30
C LYS A 337 12.88 3.01 -13.80
N THR A 338 12.23 1.85 -13.87
CA THR A 338 12.91 0.55 -14.06
C THR A 338 12.50 -0.23 -15.32
N GLY A 339 11.44 0.22 -16.01
CA GLY A 339 10.83 -0.48 -17.13
C GLY A 339 9.89 -1.64 -16.74
N VAL A 340 9.66 -1.87 -15.44
CA VAL A 340 8.82 -2.96 -14.93
C VAL A 340 7.99 -2.47 -13.74
N VAL A 341 6.70 -2.84 -13.70
CA VAL A 341 5.88 -2.67 -12.48
C VAL A 341 6.24 -3.82 -11.53
N PRO A 342 6.73 -3.54 -10.31
CA PRO A 342 7.15 -4.59 -9.38
C PRO A 342 5.95 -5.38 -8.85
N THR A 343 6.15 -6.67 -8.60
CA THR A 343 5.18 -7.49 -7.86
C THR A 343 5.13 -7.09 -6.39
N GLU A 344 4.08 -7.48 -5.66
CA GLU A 344 4.01 -7.26 -4.21
C GLU A 344 5.23 -7.84 -3.46
N HIS A 345 5.70 -9.02 -3.90
CA HIS A 345 6.92 -9.65 -3.39
C HIS A 345 8.18 -8.79 -3.61
N ALA A 346 8.33 -8.24 -4.81
CA ALA A 346 9.47 -7.39 -5.14
C ALA A 346 9.46 -6.09 -4.33
N ILE A 347 8.28 -5.50 -4.09
CA ILE A 347 8.12 -4.32 -3.22
C ILE A 347 8.53 -4.66 -1.79
N TYR A 348 8.01 -5.76 -1.24
CA TYR A 348 8.35 -6.21 0.10
C TYR A 348 9.85 -6.45 0.26
N SER A 349 10.47 -7.18 -0.67
CA SER A 349 11.89 -7.52 -0.61
C SER A 349 12.79 -6.30 -0.79
N GLU A 350 12.45 -5.38 -1.69
CA GLU A 350 13.14 -4.10 -1.83
C GLU A 350 13.02 -3.26 -0.55
N ALA A 351 11.81 -3.14 0.01
CA ALA A 351 11.56 -2.43 1.24
C ALA A 351 12.36 -3.03 2.41
N ALA A 352 12.33 -4.35 2.59
CA ALA A 352 13.09 -5.06 3.61
C ALA A 352 14.60 -4.80 3.48
N GLY A 353 15.13 -4.78 2.25
CA GLY A 353 16.52 -4.41 1.99
C GLY A 353 16.84 -2.96 2.40
N ARG A 354 15.97 -2.00 2.03
CA ARG A 354 16.15 -0.58 2.34
C ARG A 354 16.07 -0.28 3.83
N ILE A 355 15.05 -0.79 4.52
CA ILE A 355 14.84 -0.47 5.95
C ILE A 355 15.97 -1.02 6.83
N LYS A 356 16.54 -2.19 6.49
CA LYS A 356 17.72 -2.73 7.16
C LYS A 356 18.92 -1.81 7.00
N LYS A 357 19.10 -1.23 5.80
CA LYS A 357 20.14 -0.22 5.57
C LYS A 357 19.91 1.06 6.35
N TRP A 358 18.67 1.39 6.71
CA TRP A 358 18.32 2.51 7.58
C TRP A 358 18.32 2.15 9.08
N GLY A 359 18.74 0.94 9.44
CA GLY A 359 18.89 0.49 10.82
C GLY A 359 17.62 -0.06 11.47
N PHE A 360 16.50 -0.14 10.74
CA PHE A 360 15.33 -0.90 11.20
C PHE A 360 15.66 -2.41 11.23
N ASN A 361 15.00 -3.14 12.13
CA ASN A 361 15.26 -4.56 12.33
C ASN A 361 14.00 -5.43 12.34
N SER A 362 12.82 -4.87 12.02
CA SER A 362 11.61 -5.68 11.87
C SER A 362 10.61 -5.14 10.83
N ALA A 363 9.81 -6.03 10.26
CA ALA A 363 8.59 -5.71 9.56
C ALA A 363 7.43 -5.59 10.56
N GLY A 364 6.78 -4.42 10.59
CA GLY A 364 5.63 -4.14 11.44
C GLY A 364 4.31 -4.69 10.87
N GLY A 365 3.21 -4.30 11.51
CA GLY A 365 1.85 -4.64 11.08
C GLY A 365 1.54 -4.19 9.65
N PHE A 366 0.50 -4.77 9.05
CA PHE A 366 0.07 -4.52 7.67
C PHE A 366 1.11 -4.82 6.56
N SER A 367 2.26 -5.40 6.91
CA SER A 367 3.18 -6.00 5.95
C SER A 367 2.61 -7.33 5.42
N PRO A 368 2.86 -7.73 4.16
CA PRO A 368 2.26 -8.95 3.60
C PRO A 368 2.59 -10.23 4.36
N ASP A 369 1.56 -11.00 4.73
CA ASP A 369 1.71 -12.17 5.60
C ASP A 369 2.49 -13.34 4.98
N LYS A 370 2.43 -13.46 3.66
CA LYS A 370 3.02 -14.56 2.88
C LYS A 370 4.55 -14.53 2.80
N TYR A 371 5.20 -13.39 3.05
CA TYR A 371 6.65 -13.21 2.85
C TYR A 371 7.45 -13.10 4.16
N GLY A 372 6.84 -13.36 5.32
CA GLY A 372 7.43 -13.01 6.62
C GLY A 372 8.82 -13.56 6.90
N ASN A 373 9.04 -14.85 6.61
CA ASN A 373 10.32 -15.49 6.88
C ASN A 373 11.38 -15.22 5.80
N GLU A 374 11.07 -14.38 4.83
CA GLU A 374 12.02 -14.01 3.78
C GLU A 374 12.92 -12.85 4.23
N ASN A 375 13.95 -12.56 3.43
CA ASN A 375 14.84 -11.41 3.62
C ASN A 375 15.59 -11.34 4.97
N ASN A 376 15.51 -12.38 5.81
CA ASN A 376 16.12 -12.43 7.15
C ASN A 376 15.75 -11.17 7.96
N LEU A 377 14.46 -10.85 7.99
CA LEU A 377 13.87 -9.71 8.66
C LEU A 377 12.78 -10.21 9.63
N PRO A 378 12.99 -10.09 10.95
CA PRO A 378 11.96 -10.41 11.93
C PRO A 378 10.63 -9.71 11.65
N TYR A 379 9.51 -10.36 11.97
CA TYR A 379 8.20 -9.84 11.58
C TYR A 379 7.11 -10.09 12.62
N VAL A 380 6.04 -9.32 12.53
CA VAL A 380 4.79 -9.48 13.33
C VAL A 380 3.62 -9.86 12.44
N ARG A 381 2.55 -10.38 13.02
CA ARG A 381 1.30 -10.79 12.32
C ARG A 381 0.05 -10.33 13.04
N MET A 382 -1.07 -10.25 12.34
CA MET A 382 -2.41 -10.18 12.95
C MET A 382 -2.97 -11.58 13.15
N LEU A 383 -3.70 -11.78 14.24
CA LEU A 383 -4.68 -12.86 14.30
C LEU A 383 -5.83 -12.55 13.32
N PRO A 384 -6.49 -13.59 12.76
CA PRO A 384 -7.46 -13.39 11.68
C PRO A 384 -8.82 -12.83 12.14
N LEU A 385 -8.90 -12.17 13.30
CA LEU A 385 -10.15 -11.72 13.93
C LEU A 385 -10.92 -10.70 13.08
N SER A 386 -10.24 -9.68 12.53
CA SER A 386 -10.85 -8.65 11.67
C SER A 386 -11.50 -9.19 10.38
N SER A 387 -11.07 -10.38 9.93
CA SER A 387 -11.65 -11.06 8.76
C SER A 387 -12.93 -11.84 9.08
N MET A 388 -13.28 -12.02 10.36
CA MET A 388 -14.43 -12.81 10.80
C MET A 388 -15.72 -11.98 10.78
N SER A 389 -16.36 -11.91 9.60
CA SER A 389 -17.59 -11.14 9.41
C SER A 389 -18.74 -11.51 10.35
N TRP A 390 -18.80 -12.76 10.82
CA TRP A 390 -19.85 -13.25 11.73
C TRP A 390 -19.79 -12.67 13.15
N ALA A 391 -18.67 -12.03 13.52
CA ALA A 391 -18.47 -11.40 14.83
C ALA A 391 -18.47 -9.87 14.77
N LYS A 392 -18.72 -9.29 13.59
CA LYS A 392 -18.76 -7.84 13.40
C LYS A 392 -20.05 -7.28 13.98
N ILE A 393 -19.94 -6.10 14.58
CA ILE A 393 -21.08 -5.35 15.11
C ILE A 393 -21.26 -4.10 14.24
N ASP A 394 -22.46 -3.91 13.72
CA ASP A 394 -22.75 -2.75 12.88
C ASP A 394 -22.60 -1.44 13.69
N GLY A 395 -21.93 -0.46 13.10
CA GLY A 395 -21.75 0.87 13.68
C GLY A 395 -20.66 1.01 14.75
N ILE A 396 -19.98 -0.07 15.15
CA ILE A 396 -18.87 0.01 16.12
C ILE A 396 -17.80 -1.06 15.86
N SER A 397 -16.52 -0.67 15.85
CA SER A 397 -15.40 -1.61 15.74
C SER A 397 -15.17 -2.35 17.06
N LEU A 398 -15.87 -3.46 17.28
CA LEU A 398 -15.66 -4.40 18.38
C LEU A 398 -15.82 -5.83 17.86
N PHE A 399 -15.16 -6.78 18.50
CA PHE A 399 -15.37 -8.21 18.23
C PHE A 399 -16.45 -8.76 19.16
N ASP A 400 -17.55 -9.28 18.61
CA ASP A 400 -18.60 -9.92 19.41
C ASP A 400 -18.18 -11.32 19.86
N ILE A 401 -17.45 -11.39 20.98
CA ILE A 401 -17.01 -12.65 21.60
C ILE A 401 -18.17 -13.54 22.06
N PHE A 402 -19.38 -12.99 22.15
CA PHE A 402 -20.58 -13.73 22.58
C PHE A 402 -21.40 -14.27 21.41
N ALA A 403 -21.00 -14.00 20.17
CA ALA A 403 -21.68 -14.53 19.00
C ALA A 403 -21.70 -16.09 19.01
N PRO A 404 -22.72 -16.72 18.40
CA PRO A 404 -22.88 -18.17 18.43
C PRO A 404 -21.63 -18.91 17.95
N ASP A 405 -21.18 -19.88 18.76
CA ASP A 405 -20.01 -20.72 18.53
C ASP A 405 -18.68 -19.95 18.39
N ALA A 406 -18.58 -18.73 18.92
CA ALA A 406 -17.41 -17.87 18.75
C ALA A 406 -16.08 -18.59 19.07
N ALA A 407 -15.99 -19.26 20.23
CA ALA A 407 -14.78 -19.98 20.62
C ALA A 407 -14.41 -21.09 19.63
N ALA A 408 -15.37 -21.87 19.12
CA ALA A 408 -15.10 -22.93 18.15
C ALA A 408 -14.68 -22.38 16.78
N LYS A 409 -15.29 -21.27 16.36
CA LYS A 409 -14.93 -20.59 15.10
C LYS A 409 -13.53 -19.96 15.19
N ILE A 410 -13.19 -19.34 16.31
CA ILE A 410 -11.84 -18.80 16.58
C ILE A 410 -10.82 -19.94 16.63
N ASP A 411 -11.10 -21.03 17.33
CA ASP A 411 -10.23 -22.21 17.41
C ASP A 411 -9.88 -22.74 16.01
N LYS A 412 -10.90 -22.93 15.17
CA LYS A 412 -10.72 -23.35 13.78
C LYS A 412 -9.87 -22.37 12.96
N ALA A 413 -10.09 -21.07 13.13
CA ALA A 413 -9.32 -20.05 12.42
C ALA A 413 -7.85 -20.03 12.87
N PHE A 414 -7.59 -20.14 14.17
CA PHE A 414 -6.23 -20.16 14.73
C PHE A 414 -5.48 -21.44 14.35
N ALA A 415 -6.18 -22.58 14.28
CA ALA A 415 -5.59 -23.82 13.76
C ALA A 415 -5.00 -23.66 12.35
N ASN A 416 -5.58 -22.79 11.52
CA ASN A 416 -5.13 -22.54 10.15
C ASN A 416 -4.09 -21.41 10.07
N ALA A 417 -4.27 -20.33 10.82
CA ALA A 417 -3.44 -19.13 10.70
C ALA A 417 -2.16 -19.18 11.55
N VAL A 418 -2.25 -19.77 12.74
CA VAL A 418 -1.20 -19.74 13.78
C VAL A 418 -0.34 -21.01 13.72
N LYS A 419 -0.96 -22.20 13.75
CA LYS A 419 -0.27 -23.50 13.79
C LYS A 419 0.86 -23.66 12.76
N PRO A 420 0.73 -23.22 11.49
CA PRO A 420 1.79 -23.42 10.49
C PRO A 420 3.09 -22.66 10.78
N ARG A 421 3.07 -21.68 11.69
CA ARG A 421 4.23 -20.80 11.99
C ARG A 421 4.74 -20.93 13.42
N LYS A 422 4.18 -21.86 14.21
CA LYS A 422 4.52 -22.03 15.64
C LYS A 422 6.01 -22.28 15.92
N ASP A 423 6.78 -22.72 14.91
CA ASP A 423 8.21 -23.02 15.03
C ASP A 423 9.09 -22.06 14.20
N ASP A 424 8.55 -20.95 13.67
CA ASP A 424 9.30 -19.98 12.86
C ASP A 424 10.07 -18.97 13.74
N PRO A 425 11.41 -19.06 13.88
CA PRO A 425 12.16 -18.19 14.77
C PRO A 425 12.22 -16.72 14.33
N MET A 426 11.81 -16.37 13.09
CA MET A 426 11.75 -14.98 12.62
C MET A 426 10.47 -14.26 13.04
N LEU A 427 9.44 -15.00 13.46
CA LEU A 427 8.20 -14.41 13.94
C LEU A 427 8.43 -13.86 15.36
N ILE A 428 8.16 -12.57 15.56
CA ILE A 428 8.21 -11.93 16.87
C ILE A 428 6.97 -12.32 17.68
N GLY A 429 5.81 -12.28 17.04
CA GLY A 429 4.52 -12.48 17.69
C GLY A 429 3.32 -12.05 16.85
N TYR A 430 2.15 -12.22 17.45
CA TYR A 430 0.87 -11.86 16.86
C TYR A 430 0.22 -10.75 17.66
N PHE A 431 -0.21 -9.67 17.00
CA PHE A 431 -1.22 -8.82 17.62
C PHE A 431 -2.60 -9.46 17.44
N ILE A 432 -3.49 -9.20 18.39
CA ILE A 432 -4.86 -9.70 18.44
C ILE A 432 -5.67 -9.06 17.31
N ASP A 433 -5.70 -7.74 17.24
CA ASP A 433 -6.36 -6.99 16.18
C ASP A 433 -5.80 -5.55 16.18
N ASN A 434 -6.53 -4.60 15.58
CA ASN A 434 -6.15 -3.20 15.51
C ASN A 434 -7.30 -2.25 15.92
N GLU A 435 -7.03 -1.38 16.90
CA GLU A 435 -7.83 -0.17 17.19
C GLU A 435 -9.33 -0.40 17.41
N TYR A 436 -9.69 -1.31 18.31
CA TYR A 436 -11.09 -1.44 18.73
C TYR A 436 -11.64 -0.14 19.34
N ASP A 437 -12.91 0.13 19.05
CA ASP A 437 -13.69 1.31 19.44
C ASP A 437 -14.12 1.26 20.92
N TYR A 438 -13.24 0.85 21.83
CA TYR A 438 -13.58 0.73 23.26
C TYR A 438 -14.15 2.03 23.85
N HIS A 439 -13.66 3.18 23.39
CA HIS A 439 -14.17 4.50 23.79
C HIS A 439 -15.65 4.75 23.46
N LYS A 440 -16.23 3.99 22.53
CA LYS A 440 -17.65 4.04 22.12
C LYS A 440 -18.51 2.99 22.81
N PHE A 441 -17.94 2.10 23.62
CA PHE A 441 -18.64 0.96 24.23
C PHE A 441 -19.92 1.40 24.97
N TYR A 442 -19.80 2.40 25.84
CA TYR A 442 -20.92 2.89 26.65
C TYR A 442 -22.02 3.59 25.83
N SER A 443 -21.70 4.15 24.66
CA SER A 443 -22.67 4.87 23.83
C SER A 443 -23.37 3.99 22.80
N HIS A 444 -22.78 2.83 22.45
CA HIS A 444 -23.29 1.96 21.38
C HIS A 444 -23.86 0.64 21.92
N VAL A 445 -23.13 -0.08 22.77
CA VAL A 445 -23.53 -1.43 23.23
C VAL A 445 -24.93 -1.47 23.89
N PRO A 446 -25.32 -0.51 24.75
CA PRO A 446 -26.68 -0.49 25.32
C PRO A 446 -27.79 -0.25 24.30
N LYS A 447 -27.47 0.30 23.11
CA LYS A 447 -28.43 0.63 22.05
C LYS A 447 -28.58 -0.48 21.00
N LEU A 448 -27.67 -1.45 21.00
CA LEU A 448 -27.77 -2.62 20.13
C LEU A 448 -29.02 -3.44 20.45
N LYS A 449 -29.40 -4.29 19.51
CA LYS A 449 -30.43 -5.32 19.66
C LYS A 449 -29.80 -6.70 19.74
N ALA A 450 -30.35 -7.59 20.58
CA ALA A 450 -29.83 -8.94 20.72
C ALA A 450 -30.08 -9.81 19.48
N SER A 451 -31.10 -9.45 18.69
CA SER A 451 -31.36 -10.01 17.36
C SER A 451 -30.24 -9.72 16.33
N GLU A 452 -29.47 -8.65 16.54
CA GLU A 452 -28.40 -8.20 15.63
C GLU A 452 -27.00 -8.48 16.21
N ALA A 453 -26.82 -8.34 17.52
CA ALA A 453 -25.52 -8.51 18.20
C ALA A 453 -25.68 -9.28 19.53
N ALA A 454 -24.98 -10.41 19.65
CA ALA A 454 -25.07 -11.29 20.82
C ALA A 454 -24.54 -10.63 22.10
N ILE A 455 -23.61 -9.66 21.98
CA ILE A 455 -23.15 -8.86 23.12
C ILE A 455 -24.28 -8.18 23.89
N LYS A 456 -25.34 -7.73 23.19
CA LYS A 456 -26.52 -7.14 23.81
C LYS A 456 -27.29 -8.18 24.62
N GLY A 457 -27.50 -9.37 24.05
CA GLY A 457 -28.13 -10.48 24.76
C GLY A 457 -27.34 -10.88 26.01
N ARG A 458 -26.01 -10.84 25.95
CA ARG A 458 -25.15 -11.10 27.11
C ARG A 458 -25.25 -10.03 28.19
N LEU A 459 -25.31 -8.75 27.82
CA LEU A 459 -25.55 -7.64 28.75
C LEU A 459 -26.86 -7.88 29.51
N VAL A 460 -27.96 -8.12 28.78
CA VAL A 460 -29.28 -8.36 29.37
C VAL A 460 -29.29 -9.57 30.29
N LYS A 461 -28.61 -10.66 29.90
CA LYS A 461 -28.46 -11.83 30.77
C LYS A 461 -27.80 -11.45 32.10
N ARG A 462 -26.71 -10.70 32.08
CA ARG A 462 -26.01 -10.28 33.31
C ARG A 462 -26.85 -9.33 34.18
N LEU A 463 -27.63 -8.45 33.56
CA LEU A 463 -28.58 -7.61 34.29
C LEU A 463 -29.68 -8.46 34.94
N LYS A 464 -30.23 -9.45 34.23
CA LYS A 464 -31.19 -10.41 34.78
C LYS A 464 -30.60 -11.20 35.94
N ASP A 465 -29.38 -11.72 35.79
CA ASP A 465 -28.68 -12.47 36.84
C ASP A 465 -28.38 -11.59 38.06
N LYS A 466 -28.14 -10.28 37.89
CA LYS A 466 -27.92 -9.36 39.01
C LYS A 466 -29.22 -9.00 39.73
N TYR A 467 -30.24 -8.56 39.01
CA TYR A 467 -31.44 -7.97 39.60
C TYR A 467 -32.54 -8.99 39.92
N GLN A 468 -32.53 -10.15 39.23
CA GLN A 468 -33.48 -11.27 39.32
C GLN A 468 -34.93 -10.91 38.91
N GLU A 469 -35.45 -9.77 39.38
CA GLU A 469 -36.79 -9.25 39.12
C GLU A 469 -36.71 -7.96 38.29
N ILE A 470 -37.65 -7.80 37.35
CA ILE A 470 -37.67 -6.64 36.45
C ILE A 470 -37.95 -5.33 37.20
N ASP A 471 -38.76 -5.37 38.25
CA ASP A 471 -39.08 -4.17 39.05
C ASP A 471 -37.87 -3.66 39.83
N LYS A 472 -36.99 -4.56 40.29
CA LYS A 472 -35.69 -4.19 40.90
C LYS A 472 -34.78 -3.56 39.87
N PHE A 473 -34.70 -4.10 38.66
CA PHE A 473 -33.95 -3.46 37.57
C PHE A 473 -34.50 -2.05 37.29
N ASN A 474 -35.82 -1.94 37.10
CA ASN A 474 -36.50 -0.69 36.76
C ASN A 474 -36.30 0.39 37.83
N SER A 475 -36.31 0.05 39.12
CA SER A 475 -36.08 1.02 40.20
C SER A 475 -34.64 1.56 40.19
N HIS A 476 -33.64 0.71 39.92
CA HIS A 476 -32.23 1.10 39.87
C HIS A 476 -31.85 1.86 38.61
N TRP A 477 -32.42 1.47 37.46
CA TRP A 477 -32.15 2.08 36.16
C TRP A 477 -33.11 3.24 35.82
N GLN A 478 -34.14 3.47 36.65
CA GLN A 478 -35.22 4.44 36.42
C GLN A 478 -35.93 4.22 35.08
N THR A 479 -36.31 2.97 34.83
CA THR A 479 -36.99 2.52 33.60
C THR A 479 -38.36 1.91 33.93
N ARG A 480 -39.08 1.46 32.90
CA ARG A 480 -40.44 0.89 33.02
C ARG A 480 -40.67 -0.30 32.09
N PHE A 481 -39.65 -1.13 31.90
CA PHE A 481 -39.75 -2.32 31.04
C PHE A 481 -40.61 -3.40 31.71
N LYS A 482 -41.34 -4.17 30.92
CA LYS A 482 -42.26 -5.22 31.39
C LYS A 482 -41.54 -6.54 31.70
N SER A 483 -40.39 -6.77 31.08
CA SER A 483 -39.58 -7.99 31.31
C SER A 483 -38.14 -7.80 30.86
N PHE A 484 -37.23 -8.67 31.30
CA PHE A 484 -35.86 -8.71 30.76
C PHE A 484 -35.80 -9.07 29.27
N GLU A 485 -36.81 -9.74 28.73
CA GLU A 485 -36.86 -10.03 27.28
C GLU A 485 -37.05 -8.74 26.46
N GLU A 486 -37.77 -7.75 26.98
CA GLU A 486 -37.94 -6.45 26.32
C GLU A 486 -36.60 -5.70 26.20
N LEU A 487 -35.73 -5.80 27.21
CA LEU A 487 -34.42 -5.15 27.20
C LEU A 487 -33.52 -5.65 26.06
N LYS A 488 -33.76 -6.85 25.51
CA LYS A 488 -32.97 -7.41 24.42
C LYS A 488 -33.07 -6.58 23.14
N GLU A 489 -34.24 -5.99 22.90
CA GLU A 489 -34.55 -5.27 21.67
C GLU A 489 -34.71 -3.76 21.87
N ALA A 490 -34.64 -3.28 23.12
CA ALA A 490 -34.76 -1.88 23.48
C ALA A 490 -33.40 -1.22 23.77
N GLU A 491 -33.28 0.08 23.49
CA GLU A 491 -32.15 0.87 23.97
C GLU A 491 -32.21 1.01 25.49
N LEU A 492 -31.06 0.85 26.17
CA LEU A 492 -30.98 1.02 27.62
C LEU A 492 -30.35 2.38 27.98
N PRO A 493 -31.07 3.27 28.68
CA PRO A 493 -30.55 4.56 29.07
C PRO A 493 -29.55 4.43 30.22
N ILE A 494 -28.33 4.97 30.05
CA ILE A 494 -27.32 5.03 31.13
C ILE A 494 -27.45 6.37 31.86
N ASN A 495 -28.54 6.56 32.61
CA ASN A 495 -28.85 7.84 33.27
C ASN A 495 -28.69 7.81 34.80
N THR A 496 -28.45 6.64 35.39
CA THR A 496 -28.31 6.48 36.85
C THR A 496 -26.92 5.97 37.22
N SER A 497 -26.49 6.20 38.46
CA SER A 497 -25.23 5.64 38.97
C SER A 497 -25.21 4.11 38.94
N SER A 498 -26.37 3.45 39.14
CA SER A 498 -26.48 1.99 39.03
C SER A 498 -26.26 1.54 37.59
N ALA A 499 -26.85 2.24 36.61
CA ALA A 499 -26.65 1.92 35.19
C ALA A 499 -25.18 2.08 34.76
N TRP A 500 -24.52 3.16 35.20
CA TRP A 500 -23.08 3.34 34.95
C TRP A 500 -22.23 2.24 35.58
N SER A 501 -22.49 1.90 36.85
CA SER A 501 -21.78 0.83 37.54
C SER A 501 -21.97 -0.53 36.86
N ASP A 502 -23.17 -0.82 36.39
CA ASP A 502 -23.49 -2.07 35.67
C ASP A 502 -22.77 -2.14 34.33
N MET A 503 -22.75 -1.03 33.59
CA MET A 503 -22.04 -0.97 32.31
C MET A 503 -20.53 -1.03 32.47
N ASP A 504 -19.96 -0.44 33.53
CA ASP A 504 -18.53 -0.57 33.85
C ASP A 504 -18.17 -2.02 34.20
N ALA A 505 -19.02 -2.70 34.99
CA ALA A 505 -18.85 -4.13 35.28
C ALA A 505 -19.00 -4.98 34.01
N PHE A 506 -19.91 -4.61 33.10
CA PHE A 506 -20.09 -5.31 31.83
C PHE A 506 -18.91 -5.11 30.88
N PHE A 507 -18.37 -3.89 30.78
CA PHE A 507 -17.18 -3.61 29.96
C PHE A 507 -15.98 -4.43 30.43
N ARG A 508 -15.72 -4.47 31.75
CA ARG A 508 -14.69 -5.35 32.34
C ARG A 508 -14.92 -6.81 32.00
N TYR A 509 -16.15 -7.30 32.15
CA TYR A 509 -16.50 -8.69 31.84
C TYR A 509 -16.32 -9.03 30.35
N TYR A 510 -16.69 -8.10 29.46
CA TYR A 510 -16.50 -8.25 28.03
C TYR A 510 -15.01 -8.39 27.67
N LEU A 511 -14.17 -7.46 28.14
CA LEU A 511 -12.73 -7.50 27.89
C LEU A 511 -12.10 -8.78 28.47
N ASP A 512 -12.46 -9.16 29.70
CA ASP A 512 -11.90 -10.33 30.37
C ASP A 512 -12.27 -11.61 29.61
N THR A 513 -13.53 -11.73 29.16
CA THR A 513 -13.96 -12.85 28.30
C THR A 513 -13.23 -12.87 26.96
N PHE A 514 -13.09 -11.71 26.32
CA PHE A 514 -12.44 -11.58 25.02
C PHE A 514 -10.97 -11.99 25.07
N PHE A 515 -10.20 -11.36 25.95
CA PHE A 515 -8.76 -11.62 26.05
C PHE A 515 -8.46 -13.02 26.60
N GLU A 516 -9.24 -13.53 27.57
CA GLU A 516 -9.10 -14.92 28.02
C GLU A 516 -9.30 -15.91 26.88
N THR A 517 -10.39 -15.75 26.12
CA THR A 517 -10.74 -16.72 25.07
C THR A 517 -9.73 -16.68 23.94
N VAL A 518 -9.31 -15.48 23.51
CA VAL A 518 -8.29 -15.33 22.48
C VAL A 518 -6.96 -15.91 22.94
N SER A 519 -6.48 -15.56 24.14
CA SER A 519 -5.19 -16.02 24.67
C SER A 519 -5.15 -17.55 24.84
N ARG A 520 -6.19 -18.14 25.47
CA ARG A 520 -6.28 -19.59 25.65
C ARG A 520 -6.30 -20.34 24.32
N LEU A 521 -7.06 -19.87 23.33
CA LEU A 521 -7.13 -20.50 22.02
C LEU A 521 -5.86 -20.29 21.20
N TYR A 522 -5.21 -19.13 21.33
CA TYR A 522 -3.91 -18.86 20.71
C TYR A 522 -2.84 -19.83 21.24
N HIS A 523 -2.70 -19.94 22.56
CA HIS A 523 -1.69 -20.79 23.20
C HIS A 523 -1.91 -22.29 23.05
N LYS A 524 -3.10 -22.72 22.60
CA LYS A 524 -3.34 -24.09 22.13
C LYS A 524 -2.48 -24.42 20.89
N TYR A 525 -2.21 -23.44 20.03
CA TYR A 525 -1.48 -23.63 18.77
C TYR A 525 -0.06 -23.06 18.77
N ASP A 526 0.22 -22.05 19.60
CA ASP A 526 1.54 -21.41 19.68
C ASP A 526 1.89 -21.00 21.11
N GLN A 527 2.88 -21.69 21.69
CA GLN A 527 3.42 -21.42 23.02
C GLN A 527 4.78 -20.68 22.95
N ASN A 528 5.27 -20.43 21.75
CA ASN A 528 6.63 -19.98 21.49
C ASN A 528 6.68 -18.48 21.21
N HIS A 529 5.73 -17.97 20.44
CA HIS A 529 5.69 -16.57 20.03
C HIS A 529 4.86 -15.69 20.97
N LEU A 530 5.17 -14.40 20.97
CA LEU A 530 4.54 -13.43 21.85
C LEU A 530 3.12 -13.10 21.38
N LEU A 531 2.18 -13.01 22.33
CA LEU A 531 0.90 -12.34 22.12
C LEU A 531 1.07 -10.84 22.41
N LEU A 532 0.98 -10.02 21.36
CA LEU A 532 1.42 -8.62 21.34
C LEU A 532 0.32 -7.60 21.66
N GLY A 533 -0.84 -8.03 22.17
CA GLY A 533 -1.98 -7.16 22.46
C GLY A 533 -2.75 -6.71 21.21
N ASP A 534 -3.64 -5.73 21.34
CA ASP A 534 -4.63 -5.34 20.31
C ASP A 534 -4.51 -3.89 19.78
N ARG A 535 -3.33 -3.28 19.93
CA ARG A 535 -2.94 -2.00 19.29
C ARG A 535 -3.92 -0.87 19.61
N TRP A 536 -3.88 -0.40 20.85
CA TRP A 536 -4.86 0.58 21.35
C TRP A 536 -4.89 1.84 20.51
N LEU A 537 -6.09 2.24 20.11
CA LEU A 537 -6.36 3.54 19.51
C LEU A 537 -5.96 4.67 20.48
N THR A 538 -5.49 5.79 19.94
CA THR A 538 -5.07 6.95 20.74
C THR A 538 -6.19 7.46 21.67
N THR A 539 -7.45 7.45 21.23
CA THR A 539 -8.60 7.94 22.03
C THR A 539 -8.82 7.16 23.34
N PRO A 540 -9.03 5.83 23.35
CA PRO A 540 -9.15 5.07 24.59
C PRO A 540 -7.85 5.09 25.42
N TYR A 541 -6.67 5.16 24.79
CA TYR A 541 -5.41 5.30 25.51
C TYR A 541 -5.33 6.61 26.32
N LEU A 542 -5.73 7.75 25.75
CA LEU A 542 -5.66 9.04 26.47
C LEU A 542 -6.69 9.14 27.61
N ASN A 543 -7.79 8.41 27.53
CA ASN A 543 -8.85 8.44 28.53
C ASN A 543 -8.62 7.40 29.64
N GLU A 544 -8.38 7.86 30.87
CA GLU A 544 -8.09 7.00 32.02
C GLU A 544 -9.18 5.95 32.29
N LYS A 545 -10.46 6.28 32.04
CA LYS A 545 -11.58 5.36 32.24
C LYS A 545 -11.43 4.08 31.42
N PHE A 546 -10.91 4.18 30.20
CA PHE A 546 -10.68 3.04 29.33
C PHE A 546 -9.29 2.46 29.54
N ARG A 547 -8.24 3.29 29.44
CA ARG A 547 -6.84 2.87 29.59
C ARG A 547 -6.60 2.02 30.83
N SER A 548 -7.13 2.43 31.99
CA SER A 548 -6.93 1.72 33.25
C SER A 548 -7.52 0.31 33.23
N VAL A 549 -8.73 0.18 32.70
CA VAL A 549 -9.43 -1.10 32.61
C VAL A 549 -8.75 -2.01 31.60
N MET A 550 -8.42 -1.47 30.42
CA MET A 550 -7.72 -2.20 29.37
C MET A 550 -6.38 -2.75 29.88
N ALA A 551 -5.56 -1.91 30.50
CA ALA A 551 -4.29 -2.33 31.10
C ALA A 551 -4.48 -3.48 32.10
N GLN A 552 -5.39 -3.32 33.06
CA GLN A 552 -5.65 -4.31 34.11
C GLN A 552 -6.14 -5.66 33.58
N VAL A 553 -6.99 -5.64 32.56
CA VAL A 553 -7.63 -6.85 32.04
C VAL A 553 -6.73 -7.53 31.02
N GLU A 554 -6.31 -6.81 29.99
CA GLU A 554 -5.46 -7.36 28.92
C GLU A 554 -4.11 -7.85 29.48
N GLY A 555 -3.54 -7.12 30.45
CA GLY A 555 -2.29 -7.48 31.11
C GLY A 555 -2.28 -8.86 31.78
N LYS A 556 -3.44 -9.48 32.02
CA LYS A 556 -3.51 -10.86 32.51
C LYS A 556 -3.21 -11.91 31.44
N TYR A 557 -3.42 -11.57 30.16
CA TYR A 557 -3.55 -12.53 29.07
C TYR A 557 -2.51 -12.40 27.96
N VAL A 558 -1.82 -11.26 27.87
CA VAL A 558 -0.84 -10.97 26.81
C VAL A 558 0.59 -10.93 27.34
N ASP A 559 1.57 -11.03 26.45
CA ASP A 559 2.99 -10.89 26.77
C ASP A 559 3.46 -9.44 26.71
N VAL A 560 2.88 -8.66 25.78
CA VAL A 560 3.21 -7.26 25.50
C VAL A 560 1.92 -6.49 25.26
N ILE A 561 1.78 -5.30 25.85
CA ILE A 561 0.69 -4.36 25.51
C ILE A 561 1.12 -3.56 24.28
N SER A 562 0.25 -3.41 23.29
CA SER A 562 0.53 -2.59 22.09
C SER A 562 -0.33 -1.35 22.02
N ILE A 563 0.28 -0.22 21.66
CA ILE A 563 -0.38 1.09 21.61
C ILE A 563 -0.03 1.81 20.30
N ASN A 564 -1.04 2.25 19.57
CA ASN A 564 -0.90 3.19 18.47
C ASN A 564 -0.88 4.61 19.05
N HIS A 565 0.32 5.16 19.21
CA HIS A 565 0.56 6.41 19.93
C HIS A 565 0.95 7.53 18.96
N TYR A 566 -0.05 8.28 18.50
CA TYR A 566 0.14 9.49 17.72
C TYR A 566 0.10 10.72 18.64
N GLY A 567 1.28 11.19 19.08
CA GLY A 567 1.41 12.39 19.91
C GLY A 567 2.68 13.19 19.61
N TYR A 568 2.66 14.50 19.88
CA TYR A 568 3.80 15.41 19.64
C TYR A 568 5.04 15.10 20.49
N ALA A 569 4.82 14.46 21.63
CA ALA A 569 5.83 13.94 22.53
C ALA A 569 5.31 12.64 23.16
N LEU A 570 6.24 11.81 23.63
CA LEU A 570 5.90 10.60 24.36
C LEU A 570 5.29 10.98 25.73
N ASN A 571 4.10 10.49 26.05
CA ASN A 571 3.50 10.74 27.36
C ASN A 571 3.97 9.68 28.37
N THR A 572 5.14 9.91 28.97
CA THR A 572 5.82 8.94 29.84
C THR A 572 4.97 8.54 31.05
N GLY A 573 4.26 9.48 31.66
CA GLY A 573 3.40 9.20 32.82
C GLY A 573 2.21 8.30 32.49
N LEU A 574 1.58 8.47 31.33
CA LEU A 574 0.50 7.57 30.91
C LEU A 574 1.04 6.17 30.55
N LEU A 575 2.23 6.08 29.96
CA LEU A 575 2.87 4.78 29.68
C LEU A 575 3.26 4.06 30.98
N GLU A 576 3.74 4.78 31.99
CA GLU A 576 4.02 4.23 33.32
C GLU A 576 2.75 3.72 34.02
N ASP A 577 1.64 4.45 33.89
CA ASP A 577 0.32 4.03 34.37
C ASP A 577 -0.12 2.71 33.71
N VAL A 578 0.04 2.56 32.38
CA VAL A 578 -0.22 1.29 31.67
C VAL A 578 0.68 0.16 32.18
N TYR A 579 1.98 0.41 32.27
CA TYR A 579 2.95 -0.59 32.73
C TYR A 579 2.60 -1.09 34.13
N THR A 580 2.30 -0.17 35.05
CA THR A 580 1.94 -0.49 36.44
C THR A 580 0.62 -1.25 36.51
N LYS A 581 -0.43 -0.74 35.86
CA LYS A 581 -1.78 -1.35 35.93
C LYS A 581 -1.89 -2.67 35.18
N SER A 582 -1.03 -2.95 34.21
CA SER A 582 -0.97 -4.24 33.51
C SER A 582 -0.24 -5.35 34.28
N GLY A 583 0.26 -5.06 35.49
CA GLY A 583 1.07 -6.01 36.24
C GLY A 583 2.51 -6.11 35.73
N GLY A 584 3.03 -5.04 35.14
CA GLY A 584 4.41 -4.95 34.67
C GLY A 584 4.65 -5.56 33.29
N LYS A 585 3.63 -5.56 32.40
CA LYS A 585 3.81 -6.00 31.01
C LYS A 585 4.58 -4.94 30.21
N PRO A 586 5.61 -5.32 29.44
CA PRO A 586 6.26 -4.37 28.55
C PRO A 586 5.28 -3.84 27.50
N ILE A 587 5.61 -2.68 26.94
CA ILE A 587 4.80 -1.98 25.94
C ILE A 587 5.56 -1.93 24.61
N LEU A 588 4.85 -2.20 23.52
CA LEU A 588 5.29 -1.95 22.16
C LEU A 588 4.51 -0.75 21.61
N ILE A 589 5.21 0.32 21.21
CA ILE A 589 4.57 1.38 20.42
C ILE A 589 4.37 0.83 19.01
N SER A 590 3.17 0.33 18.74
CA SER A 590 2.86 -0.46 17.55
C SER A 590 2.57 0.37 16.30
N GLU A 591 2.25 1.65 16.52
CA GLU A 591 2.27 2.71 15.51
C GLU A 591 2.66 4.03 16.15
N PHE A 592 3.46 4.80 15.41
CA PHE A 592 3.63 6.24 15.58
C PHE A 592 4.08 6.81 14.23
N GLY A 593 4.01 8.12 14.10
CA GLY A 593 4.57 8.79 12.92
C GLY A 593 4.43 10.30 13.00
N PHE A 594 5.20 10.96 12.16
CA PHE A 594 5.17 12.40 11.97
C PHE A 594 5.11 12.67 10.48
N GLY A 595 4.49 13.78 10.09
CA GLY A 595 4.36 14.19 8.70
C GLY A 595 4.52 15.69 8.54
N THR A 596 4.67 16.12 7.29
CA THR A 596 4.82 17.53 6.92
C THR A 596 3.90 17.83 5.74
N THR A 597 3.61 19.11 5.50
CA THR A 597 2.81 19.56 4.35
C THR A 597 3.63 19.85 3.11
N GLU A 598 4.97 19.66 3.12
CA GLU A 598 5.86 20.03 2.00
C GLU A 598 5.49 19.37 0.66
N GLN A 599 4.84 18.21 0.72
CA GLN A 599 4.41 17.42 -0.45
C GLN A 599 2.98 17.74 -0.89
N GLY A 600 2.29 18.65 -0.20
CA GLY A 600 0.86 18.93 -0.38
C GLY A 600 -0.06 17.85 0.20
N LEU A 601 0.50 16.92 0.98
CA LEU A 601 -0.19 15.87 1.71
C LEU A 601 -0.54 16.33 3.12
N ASP A 602 -1.51 15.66 3.73
CA ASP A 602 -1.87 15.93 5.12
C ASP A 602 -0.77 15.39 6.05
N PRO A 603 -0.40 16.07 7.14
CA PRO A 603 0.49 15.48 8.13
C PRO A 603 -0.30 14.50 9.03
N LEU A 604 0.31 13.35 9.39
CA LEU A 604 -0.26 12.40 10.37
C LEU A 604 -0.65 13.10 11.69
N LEU A 605 0.17 14.05 12.10
CA LEU A 605 -0.08 14.96 13.22
C LEU A 605 0.09 16.39 12.71
N GLN A 606 -1.01 17.15 12.69
CA GLN A 606 -0.99 18.55 12.29
C GLN A 606 0.10 19.32 13.03
N ASN A 607 0.84 20.19 12.35
CA ASN A 607 1.90 21.01 12.95
C ASN A 607 3.01 20.23 13.69
N SER A 608 3.16 18.92 13.48
CA SER A 608 4.20 18.13 14.15
C SER A 608 5.60 18.40 13.62
N ALA A 609 5.74 18.69 12.33
CA ALA A 609 6.98 19.11 11.70
C ALA A 609 6.70 20.04 10.52
N VAL A 610 7.52 21.08 10.35
CA VAL A 610 7.39 22.02 9.22
C VAL A 610 8.11 21.54 7.96
N ASN A 611 9.11 20.66 8.11
CA ASN A 611 9.88 20.09 7.01
C ASN A 611 10.48 18.72 7.34
N GLN A 612 11.05 18.02 6.36
CA GLN A 612 11.63 16.68 6.53
C GLN A 612 12.76 16.63 7.56
N PHE A 613 13.52 17.72 7.74
CA PHE A 613 14.54 17.80 8.79
C PHE A 613 13.90 17.72 10.18
N GLN A 614 12.89 18.56 10.47
CA GLN A 614 12.16 18.50 11.74
C GLN A 614 11.43 17.18 11.92
N ARG A 615 10.91 16.57 10.84
CA ARG A 615 10.34 15.22 10.86
C ARG A 615 11.37 14.20 11.36
N GLY A 616 12.62 14.30 10.91
CA GLY A 616 13.76 13.52 11.40
C GLY A 616 14.02 13.77 12.88
N MET A 617 14.08 15.02 13.31
CA MET A 617 14.31 15.35 14.73
C MET A 617 13.17 14.83 15.62
N ARG A 618 11.92 14.84 15.14
CA ARG A 618 10.77 14.29 15.87
C ARG A 618 10.92 12.79 16.10
N TYR A 619 11.30 12.04 15.06
CA TYR A 619 11.59 10.61 15.19
C TYR A 619 12.66 10.35 16.25
N ARG A 620 13.78 11.10 16.19
CA ARG A 620 14.87 10.94 17.16
C ARG A 620 14.42 11.19 18.59
N ASN A 621 13.78 12.33 18.86
CA ASN A 621 13.25 12.64 20.20
C ASN A 621 12.31 11.54 20.69
N TYR A 622 11.41 11.07 19.82
CA TYR A 622 10.38 10.12 20.20
C TYR A 622 10.93 8.72 20.48
N VAL A 623 11.70 8.15 19.55
CA VAL A 623 12.20 6.78 19.64
C VAL A 623 13.29 6.64 20.68
N GLU A 624 14.17 7.63 20.84
CA GLU A 624 15.18 7.59 21.90
C GLU A 624 14.57 7.81 23.28
N ALA A 625 13.52 8.64 23.42
CA ALA A 625 12.78 8.75 24.67
C ALA A 625 12.04 7.44 25.01
N ALA A 626 11.53 6.72 24.01
CA ALA A 626 10.91 5.43 24.21
C ALA A 626 11.94 4.38 24.66
N ALA A 627 13.09 4.29 23.99
CA ALA A 627 14.16 3.34 24.34
C ALA A 627 14.78 3.59 25.72
N ASP A 628 14.76 4.83 26.21
CA ASP A 628 15.23 5.20 27.55
C ASP A 628 14.33 4.64 28.68
N LEU A 629 13.05 4.38 28.42
CA LEU A 629 12.12 3.80 29.40
C LEU A 629 12.34 2.29 29.59
N ASP A 630 12.29 1.82 30.83
CA ASP A 630 12.64 0.44 31.22
C ASP A 630 11.62 -0.63 30.86
N TYR A 631 10.53 -0.26 30.19
CA TYR A 631 9.43 -1.16 29.86
C TYR A 631 8.93 -1.01 28.43
N ILE A 632 9.57 -0.17 27.60
CA ILE A 632 9.29 -0.12 26.16
C ILE A 632 10.24 -1.06 25.43
N VAL A 633 9.69 -1.94 24.59
CA VAL A 633 10.46 -2.97 23.87
C VAL A 633 10.56 -2.73 22.36
N GLY A 634 9.92 -1.68 21.86
CA GLY A 634 10.02 -1.29 20.45
C GLY A 634 9.15 -0.10 20.09
N ALA A 635 9.37 0.38 18.87
CA ALA A 635 8.58 1.44 18.25
C ALA A 635 8.48 1.19 16.73
N HIS A 636 7.26 1.10 16.21
CA HIS A 636 6.99 0.81 14.80
C HIS A 636 6.46 2.07 14.10
N VAL A 637 7.18 2.56 13.09
CA VAL A 637 6.77 3.74 12.33
C VAL A 637 5.71 3.36 11.30
N PHE A 638 4.63 4.15 11.22
CA PHE A 638 3.64 4.08 10.14
C PHE A 638 3.96 5.19 9.13
N ASN A 639 4.40 4.89 7.91
CA ASN A 639 4.52 3.59 7.22
C ASN A 639 5.63 3.63 6.12
N TYR A 640 5.71 2.64 5.22
CA TYR A 640 6.77 2.58 4.21
C TYR A 640 6.66 3.67 3.11
N VAL A 641 5.52 3.76 2.43
CA VAL A 641 5.28 4.71 1.33
C VAL A 641 4.20 5.69 1.72
N ASP A 642 4.33 6.96 1.33
CA ASP A 642 3.27 7.95 1.51
C ASP A 642 1.94 7.45 0.95
N GLN A 643 0.84 7.91 1.56
CA GLN A 643 -0.48 7.66 1.04
C GLN A 643 -0.73 8.41 -0.27
N ALA A 644 -1.68 7.93 -1.06
CA ALA A 644 -2.07 8.59 -2.31
C ALA A 644 -2.61 10.01 -2.05
N GLY A 645 -2.19 10.99 -2.85
CA GLY A 645 -2.49 12.41 -2.60
C GLY A 645 -3.97 12.80 -2.62
N LEU A 646 -4.83 11.98 -3.23
CA LEU A 646 -6.28 12.16 -3.27
C LEU A 646 -7.07 11.13 -2.48
N GLY A 647 -6.41 10.45 -1.54
CA GLY A 647 -7.02 9.53 -0.59
C GLY A 647 -6.80 8.06 -0.93
N ARG A 648 -6.51 7.24 0.08
CA ARG A 648 -6.40 5.79 -0.06
C ARG A 648 -7.73 5.13 -0.43
N TYR A 649 -7.69 4.22 -1.39
CA TYR A 649 -8.88 3.79 -2.14
C TYR A 649 -10.00 3.15 -1.31
N TRP A 650 -9.68 2.37 -0.27
CA TRP A 650 -10.70 1.65 0.52
C TRP A 650 -11.54 2.55 1.43
N GLN A 651 -11.13 3.82 1.61
CA GLN A 651 -11.92 4.85 2.28
C GLN A 651 -12.64 5.78 1.27
N GLY A 652 -12.60 5.44 -0.02
CA GLY A 652 -13.25 6.20 -1.08
C GLY A 652 -12.63 7.59 -1.30
N VAL A 653 -13.45 8.54 -1.72
CA VAL A 653 -13.00 9.87 -2.17
C VAL A 653 -12.51 10.78 -1.03
N TRP A 654 -12.82 10.42 0.22
CA TRP A 654 -12.42 11.12 1.44
C TRP A 654 -11.31 10.39 2.20
N GLY A 655 -10.67 9.41 1.57
CA GLY A 655 -9.63 8.63 2.20
C GLY A 655 -8.45 9.47 2.68
N GLU A 656 -7.74 8.93 3.66
CA GLU A 656 -6.52 9.50 4.19
C GLU A 656 -5.46 9.68 3.09
N ARG A 657 -4.68 10.76 3.23
CA ARG A 657 -3.73 11.26 2.22
C ARG A 657 -2.44 11.78 2.87
N TYR A 658 -1.93 11.04 3.85
CA TYR A 658 -0.86 11.49 4.72
C TYR A 658 0.55 11.44 4.11
N ASN A 659 1.39 12.42 4.48
CA ASN A 659 2.85 12.33 4.40
C ASN A 659 3.39 11.44 5.53
N SER A 660 3.12 10.15 5.44
CA SER A 660 3.44 9.12 6.45
C SER A 660 4.65 8.26 6.07
N GLY A 661 5.06 8.25 4.80
CA GLY A 661 6.05 7.33 4.26
C GLY A 661 7.51 7.65 4.57
N LEU A 662 8.36 6.64 4.50
CA LEU A 662 9.83 6.76 4.39
C LEU A 662 10.27 7.15 2.97
N VAL A 663 9.44 6.80 1.98
CA VAL A 663 9.60 7.17 0.57
C VAL A 663 8.32 7.82 0.03
N ASN A 664 8.47 8.69 -0.96
CA ASN A 664 7.35 9.39 -1.59
C ASN A 664 6.75 8.61 -2.77
N VAL A 665 5.70 9.17 -3.38
CA VAL A 665 5.02 8.60 -4.57
C VAL A 665 5.94 8.36 -5.76
N ALA A 666 7.08 9.06 -5.85
CA ALA A 666 8.07 8.89 -6.92
C ALA A 666 9.14 7.83 -6.60
N ASP A 667 8.97 7.03 -5.55
CA ASP A 667 9.98 6.09 -5.04
C ASP A 667 11.29 6.81 -4.65
N ARG A 668 11.20 8.07 -4.17
CA ARG A 668 12.35 8.81 -3.65
C ARG A 668 12.38 8.73 -2.11
N PRO A 669 13.51 8.30 -1.51
CA PRO A 669 13.65 8.30 -0.06
C PRO A 669 13.73 9.73 0.48
N TYR A 670 13.05 10.00 1.60
CA TYR A 670 13.15 11.28 2.31
C TYR A 670 14.49 11.38 3.05
N LYS A 671 15.57 11.69 2.33
CA LYS A 671 16.96 11.60 2.84
C LYS A 671 17.20 12.40 4.12
N GLU A 672 16.64 13.61 4.26
CA GLU A 672 16.72 14.40 5.51
C GLU A 672 16.01 13.75 6.68
N TYR A 673 14.82 13.17 6.45
CA TYR A 673 14.09 12.40 7.46
C TYR A 673 14.89 11.16 7.88
N LEU A 674 15.36 10.40 6.89
CA LEU A 674 16.11 9.17 7.06
C LEU A 674 17.46 9.39 7.76
N LYS A 675 18.10 10.55 7.58
CA LYS A 675 19.31 10.91 8.34
C LYS A 675 19.04 10.95 9.84
N GLY A 676 17.89 11.50 10.25
CA GLY A 676 17.45 11.48 11.64
C GLY A 676 17.17 10.05 12.13
N ILE A 677 16.44 9.27 11.34
CA ILE A 677 16.14 7.86 11.64
C ILE A 677 17.41 7.04 11.84
N MET A 678 18.35 7.09 10.90
CA MET A 678 19.60 6.34 10.96
C MET A 678 20.45 6.72 12.17
N ALA A 679 20.52 8.03 12.51
CA ALA A 679 21.25 8.48 13.68
C ALA A 679 20.73 7.87 14.99
N THR A 680 19.42 7.65 15.09
CA THR A 680 18.80 6.96 16.24
C THR A 680 18.95 5.46 16.16
N ASN A 681 18.56 4.86 15.03
CA ASN A 681 18.49 3.41 14.88
C ASN A 681 19.85 2.72 15.02
N TYR A 682 20.90 3.37 14.52
CA TYR A 682 22.25 2.82 14.58
C TYR A 682 22.77 2.71 16.01
N ASP A 683 22.45 3.70 16.85
CA ASP A 683 22.90 3.81 18.22
C ASP A 683 21.84 3.42 19.26
N ILE A 684 20.71 2.84 18.84
CA ILE A 684 19.56 2.62 19.73
C ILE A 684 19.91 1.83 20.99
N TYR A 685 20.81 0.86 20.90
CA TYR A 685 21.22 0.08 22.06
C TYR A 685 22.10 0.86 23.03
N LYS A 686 22.91 1.81 22.55
CA LYS A 686 23.67 2.70 23.45
C LYS A 686 22.73 3.57 24.27
N VAL A 687 21.63 4.03 23.68
CA VAL A 687 20.58 4.76 24.40
C VAL A 687 19.87 3.85 25.40
N LEU A 688 19.40 2.68 24.94
CA LEU A 688 18.70 1.69 25.77
C LEU A 688 19.52 1.28 27.01
N LEU A 689 20.84 1.17 26.85
CA LEU A 689 21.79 0.77 27.90
C LEU A 689 22.32 1.95 28.73
N GLY A 690 21.93 3.19 28.43
CA GLY A 690 22.42 4.40 29.10
C GLY A 690 23.88 4.75 28.80
N GLU A 691 24.50 4.12 27.79
CA GLU A 691 25.86 4.40 27.32
C GLU A 691 25.92 5.73 26.54
N ARG A 692 24.78 6.20 26.03
CA ARG A 692 24.61 7.51 25.39
C ARG A 692 23.31 8.16 25.90
N PRO A 693 23.31 9.47 26.25
CA PRO A 693 22.06 10.16 26.57
C PRO A 693 21.11 10.19 25.37
N LYS A 694 19.80 10.11 25.63
CA LYS A 694 18.78 10.28 24.60
C LYS A 694 18.85 11.67 23.96
N PHE A 695 18.55 11.73 22.66
CA PHE A 695 18.51 12.94 21.88
C PHE A 695 17.35 13.85 22.32
N TYR A 696 17.61 15.15 22.28
CA TYR A 696 16.60 16.17 22.53
C TYR A 696 16.76 17.33 21.52
N TYR A 697 15.67 17.64 20.85
CA TYR A 697 15.47 18.81 20.02
C TYR A 697 14.31 19.63 20.59
N ASN A 698 14.52 20.94 20.73
CA ASN A 698 13.47 21.85 21.18
C ASN A 698 12.67 22.38 19.98
N PHE A 699 11.43 21.94 19.84
CA PHE A 699 10.54 22.36 18.75
C PHE A 699 9.85 23.71 18.99
N SER A 700 10.09 24.39 20.12
CA SER A 700 9.59 25.74 20.35
C SER A 700 10.49 26.83 19.74
N GLN A 701 11.73 26.49 19.39
CA GLN A 701 12.65 27.38 18.70
C GLN A 701 12.33 27.33 17.20
N LYS A 702 11.91 28.49 16.66
CA LYS A 702 11.51 28.65 15.25
C LYS A 702 12.71 28.58 14.31
#